data_AF-A0A2E8KMS7-F1
#
_entry.id   AF-A0A2E8KMS7-F1
#
_cell.length_a   1.000
_cell.length_b   1.000
_cell.length_c   1.000
_cell.angle_alpha   90.00
_cell.angle_beta   90.00
_cell.angle_gamma   90.00
#
_symmetry.space_group_name_H-M   'P 1'
#
loop_
_entity.id
_entity.type
_entity.pdbx_description
1 polymer ?
#
loop_
_entity_poly.entity_id
_entity_poly.type
_entity_poly.pdbx_seq_one_letter_code
_entity_poly.pdbx_strand_id
1 'polypeptide(L)'
;MSTLCPKTSDISCSIFNTSVFLLFFVLVLGLFLEVERSLNSFTLSLFFIIFAAAASASSGSRDAYRQFADTVNKDAHRRCFLRGLLQFKTGRSPVPVEEVEPAREIVKRFCTGAMSYGSISAEAHETLAVAMNVLEGKSNTGEGGEDPERFKWYGRPEGEHEAMLNTLENLDPDKARSLTNQYSKRSYIKQVASGRFGVTSWYLTNADELQIKIAQGAKPGEGGELPGYKVNKIIAATRHSTPGVGLISPPPHHDIYSIEDLAQLIFDLKNSNPSAAISVKLVSEVGVGTIAAGVAKGHADKILISGTDGGTGASPLTSIKFAGLPWELGIAETHQTLVMNDLRSRVRLETDGQLKTGRDVVIAALLGAEEYGFATAPLITMGCIMMRKCHLNTCPVGIATQDPELRKKFSGKPEHVVNYLFLVAEEAREIMASLGFRSINEMVGHVEVLEIDEAVQHWKAKGLDLTPILTPAAGPHPDTVTYCTISQNHGLEEVLDNELIKKSLAAIHEQIPVRFSMEIENIDRAFGTMLSHEVSKANGENGLPDGSIHIDVVGSAGQSLGAWLAPGVTIELSGDANDYVGKGLSGGRIIIAPPKESTFAAEENIIIGNVALYGATAGEAYFRGMAAERFCVRNSGARTVVEGVGDHGLEYMTGGRVVILGPTGRNLAAGMSGGVAFVFAPDRDTLRLNCNLELVELEPVETTEDIEELKELIQKHAEYTGSTVASSILESWEQSLPQFVKVMPRDYKRALAEMAEESEVSVVTK
;
A
#
# COMPACT_ATOMS: atom_id res chain seq x y z
N MET A 1 48.54 -13.33 -9.28
CA MET A 1 49.88 -13.54 -9.86
C MET A 1 50.83 -12.49 -9.31
N SER A 2 51.49 -12.84 -8.22
CA SER A 2 52.66 -12.18 -7.67
C SER A 2 53.93 -12.59 -8.44
N THR A 3 54.96 -11.74 -8.34
CA THR A 3 56.36 -11.88 -8.78
C THR A 3 56.67 -11.77 -10.27
N LEU A 4 57.17 -10.60 -10.69
CA LEU A 4 58.47 -10.39 -11.36
C LEU A 4 58.65 -8.90 -11.70
N CYS A 5 59.56 -8.21 -11.00
CA CYS A 5 60.04 -6.88 -11.38
C CYS A 5 61.51 -6.76 -11.01
N PRO A 6 62.43 -6.55 -11.97
CA PRO A 6 63.71 -5.94 -11.71
C PRO A 6 63.71 -4.48 -12.17
N LYS A 7 64.36 -3.64 -11.36
CA LYS A 7 64.57 -2.21 -11.56
C LYS A 7 65.47 -1.94 -12.77
N THR A 8 65.00 -1.16 -13.74
CA THR A 8 65.82 -0.22 -14.52
C THR A 8 65.01 1.02 -14.85
N SER A 9 65.64 2.17 -14.66
CA SER A 9 65.17 3.52 -14.98
C SER A 9 64.86 3.68 -16.46
N ASP A 10 63.62 4.00 -16.83
CA ASP A 10 63.33 4.59 -18.13
C ASP A 10 61.98 5.34 -18.15
N ILE A 11 62.04 6.57 -18.64
CA ILE A 11 60.93 7.54 -18.81
C ILE A 11 59.91 7.08 -19.88
N SER A 12 60.14 5.93 -20.53
CA SER A 12 59.27 5.34 -21.55
C SER A 12 58.04 4.60 -20.99
N CYS A 13 58.00 4.30 -19.69
CA CYS A 13 56.90 3.51 -19.09
C CYS A 13 55.66 4.37 -18.70
N SER A 14 55.81 5.68 -18.48
CA SER A 14 54.66 6.55 -18.13
C SER A 14 53.80 6.93 -19.34
N ILE A 15 54.41 7.06 -20.52
CA ILE A 15 53.70 7.42 -21.76
C ILE A 15 52.93 6.20 -22.32
N PHE A 16 53.47 4.99 -22.14
CA PHE A 16 52.80 3.75 -22.56
C PHE A 16 51.60 3.41 -21.68
N ASN A 17 51.68 3.64 -20.36
CA ASN A 17 50.54 3.45 -19.47
C ASN A 17 49.42 4.47 -19.69
N THR A 18 49.75 5.74 -19.95
CA THR A 18 48.72 6.77 -20.18
C THR A 18 48.01 6.56 -21.51
N SER A 19 48.73 6.15 -22.55
CA SER A 19 48.17 5.90 -23.88
C SER A 19 47.32 4.63 -23.92
N VAL A 20 47.71 3.56 -23.21
CA VAL A 20 46.91 2.34 -23.07
C VAL A 20 45.68 2.58 -22.19
N PHE A 21 45.78 3.42 -21.15
CA PHE A 21 44.61 3.82 -20.35
C PHE A 21 43.64 4.69 -21.15
N LEU A 22 44.13 5.62 -21.97
CA LEU A 22 43.30 6.44 -22.86
C LEU A 22 42.65 5.58 -23.96
N LEU A 23 43.38 4.62 -24.52
CA LEU A 23 42.86 3.70 -25.53
C LEU A 23 41.83 2.74 -24.93
N PHE A 24 42.05 2.26 -23.69
CA PHE A 24 41.07 1.48 -22.94
C PHE A 24 39.84 2.31 -22.58
N PHE A 25 40.01 3.58 -22.19
CA PHE A 25 38.90 4.50 -21.94
C PHE A 25 38.11 4.80 -23.21
N VAL A 26 38.78 5.02 -24.36
CA VAL A 26 38.16 5.26 -25.66
C VAL A 26 37.49 4.00 -26.23
N LEU A 27 38.07 2.81 -26.03
CA LEU A 27 37.46 1.53 -26.43
C LEU A 27 36.27 1.17 -25.53
N VAL A 28 36.34 1.44 -24.22
CA VAL A 28 35.21 1.26 -23.30
C VAL A 28 34.12 2.28 -23.59
N LEU A 29 34.45 3.54 -23.87
CA LEU A 29 33.49 4.57 -24.28
C LEU A 29 32.87 4.25 -25.66
N GLY A 30 33.67 3.71 -26.59
CA GLY A 30 33.24 3.24 -27.91
C GLY A 30 32.29 2.04 -27.84
N LEU A 31 32.61 1.03 -27.01
CA LEU A 31 31.69 -0.07 -26.71
C LEU A 31 30.43 0.44 -25.98
N PHE A 32 30.55 1.43 -25.10
CA PHE A 32 29.41 2.06 -24.43
C PHE A 32 28.48 2.77 -25.43
N LEU A 33 29.02 3.49 -26.40
CA LEU A 33 28.28 4.20 -27.46
C LEU A 33 27.58 3.23 -28.42
N GLU A 34 28.17 2.06 -28.68
CA GLU A 34 27.58 1.04 -29.56
C GLU A 34 26.48 0.23 -28.84
N VAL A 35 26.60 0.04 -27.52
CA VAL A 35 25.55 -0.52 -26.64
C VAL A 35 24.41 0.50 -26.38
N GLU A 36 24.70 1.80 -26.43
CA GLU A 36 23.74 2.90 -26.26
C GLU A 36 22.60 2.88 -27.29
N ARG A 37 22.83 2.25 -28.46
CA ARG A 37 21.81 2.12 -29.51
C ARG A 37 20.77 1.03 -29.27
N SER A 38 21.00 0.07 -28.36
CA SER A 38 20.05 -1.06 -28.17
C SER A 38 19.65 -1.33 -26.73
N LEU A 39 20.38 -0.85 -25.71
CA LEU A 39 20.13 -1.21 -24.31
C LEU A 39 20.01 0.02 -23.39
N ASN A 40 18.78 0.25 -22.95
CA ASN A 40 18.29 1.29 -22.01
C ASN A 40 18.92 1.29 -20.58
N SER A 41 20.11 0.73 -20.36
CA SER A 41 20.60 0.45 -19.00
C SER A 41 21.60 1.47 -18.44
N PHE A 42 22.41 2.14 -19.26
CA PHE A 42 23.31 3.21 -18.81
C PHE A 42 23.53 4.23 -19.94
N THR A 43 22.70 5.27 -20.00
CA THR A 43 23.03 6.44 -20.83
C THR A 43 23.93 7.37 -20.04
N LEU A 44 24.84 8.09 -20.71
CA LEU A 44 25.65 9.13 -20.07
C LEU A 44 24.75 10.16 -19.34
N SER A 45 23.59 10.44 -19.93
CA SER A 45 22.54 11.28 -19.34
C SER A 45 22.06 10.75 -17.99
N LEU A 46 21.81 9.44 -17.83
CA LEU A 46 21.36 8.86 -16.57
C LEU A 46 22.42 9.00 -15.47
N PHE A 47 23.70 8.83 -15.81
CA PHE A 47 24.79 9.02 -14.87
C PHE A 47 24.85 10.47 -14.37
N PHE A 48 24.81 11.45 -15.28
CA PHE A 48 24.76 12.86 -14.91
C PHE A 48 23.54 13.20 -14.05
N ILE A 49 22.36 12.68 -14.39
CA ILE A 49 21.13 12.84 -13.60
C ILE A 49 21.34 12.34 -12.16
N ILE A 50 21.93 11.16 -11.97
CA ILE A 50 22.16 10.58 -10.64
C ILE A 50 23.15 11.44 -9.84
N PHE A 51 24.28 11.79 -10.43
CA PHE A 51 25.32 12.56 -9.72
C PHE A 51 24.88 13.97 -9.39
N ALA A 52 24.23 14.67 -10.32
CA ALA A 52 23.73 16.02 -10.09
C ALA A 52 22.61 16.03 -9.03
N ALA A 53 21.70 15.05 -9.06
CA ALA A 53 20.68 14.89 -8.02
C ALA A 53 21.31 14.66 -6.64
N ALA A 54 22.24 13.70 -6.54
CA ALA A 54 22.91 13.40 -5.28
C ALA A 54 23.73 14.60 -4.75
N ALA A 55 24.44 15.31 -5.64
CA ALA A 55 25.19 16.51 -5.30
C ALA A 55 24.26 17.64 -4.80
N SER A 56 23.15 17.91 -5.51
CA SER A 56 22.18 18.92 -5.08
C SER A 56 21.54 18.60 -3.72
N ALA A 57 21.24 17.34 -3.47
CA ALA A 57 20.61 16.89 -2.24
C ALA A 57 21.55 16.97 -1.02
N SER A 58 22.81 16.54 -1.18
CA SER A 58 23.80 16.54 -0.11
C SER A 58 24.37 17.92 0.22
N SER A 59 24.44 18.83 -0.77
CA SER A 59 25.01 20.18 -0.59
C SER A 59 23.97 21.31 -0.56
N GLY A 60 22.71 21.04 -0.89
CA GLY A 60 21.70 22.08 -1.12
C GLY A 60 21.98 22.97 -2.35
N SER A 61 22.89 22.55 -3.25
CA SER A 61 23.35 23.38 -4.37
C SER A 61 22.28 23.57 -5.44
N ARG A 62 21.84 24.82 -5.59
CA ARG A 62 20.92 25.26 -6.66
C ARG A 62 21.49 25.05 -8.06
N ASP A 63 22.80 25.24 -8.24
CA ASP A 63 23.43 25.04 -9.55
C ASP A 63 23.48 23.57 -9.95
N ALA A 64 23.79 22.68 -9.00
CA ALA A 64 23.73 21.23 -9.23
C ALA A 64 22.30 20.79 -9.56
N TYR A 65 21.30 21.35 -8.87
CA TYR A 65 19.89 21.10 -9.17
C TYR A 65 19.49 21.57 -10.57
N ARG A 66 19.87 22.78 -10.97
CA ARG A 66 19.58 23.30 -12.33
C ARG A 66 20.18 22.41 -13.41
N GLN A 67 21.43 21.96 -13.24
CA GLN A 67 22.06 21.01 -14.16
C GLN A 67 21.30 19.67 -14.23
N PHE A 68 20.84 19.18 -13.08
CA PHE A 68 19.98 18.00 -13.00
C PHE A 68 18.66 18.21 -13.75
N ALA A 69 17.93 19.28 -13.44
CA ALA A 69 16.63 19.59 -14.03
C ALA A 69 16.73 19.77 -15.54
N ASP A 70 17.72 20.53 -16.02
CA ASP A 70 17.99 20.72 -17.45
C ASP A 70 18.25 19.39 -18.16
N THR A 71 19.05 18.51 -17.55
CA THR A 71 19.38 17.20 -18.12
C THR A 71 18.15 16.30 -18.18
N VAL A 72 17.34 16.29 -17.12
CA VAL A 72 16.08 15.54 -17.07
C VAL A 72 15.09 16.05 -18.11
N ASN A 73 14.90 17.37 -18.21
CA ASN A 73 13.94 17.99 -19.13
C ASN A 73 14.35 17.75 -20.60
N LYS A 74 15.65 17.89 -20.92
CA LYS A 74 16.18 17.57 -22.26
C LYS A 74 16.04 16.09 -22.62
N ASP A 75 16.29 15.20 -21.66
CA ASP A 75 16.10 13.77 -21.87
C ASP A 75 14.62 13.43 -22.07
N ALA A 76 13.71 14.08 -21.33
CA ALA A 76 12.28 13.88 -21.47
C ALA A 76 11.79 14.26 -22.88
N HIS A 77 12.24 15.41 -23.36
CA HIS A 77 12.05 15.89 -24.72
C HIS A 77 12.62 14.91 -25.77
N ARG A 78 13.89 14.48 -25.61
CA ARG A 78 14.53 13.51 -26.53
C ARG A 78 13.78 12.19 -26.62
N ARG A 79 13.26 11.69 -25.50
CA ARG A 79 12.48 10.45 -25.45
C ARG A 79 11.03 10.61 -25.88
N CYS A 80 10.59 11.82 -26.21
CA CYS A 80 9.22 12.13 -26.60
C CYS A 80 8.20 11.72 -25.52
N PHE A 81 8.53 11.89 -24.23
CA PHE A 81 7.47 11.89 -23.21
C PHE A 81 6.53 13.07 -23.50
N LEU A 82 5.23 12.90 -23.26
CA LEU A 82 4.24 13.91 -23.64
C LEU A 82 4.54 15.28 -23.04
N ARG A 83 4.86 15.34 -21.74
CA ARG A 83 5.30 16.59 -21.08
C ARG A 83 6.58 17.22 -21.67
N GLY A 84 7.43 16.39 -22.29
CA GLY A 84 8.64 16.84 -22.97
C GLY A 84 8.35 17.50 -24.33
N LEU A 85 7.15 17.32 -24.88
CA LEU A 85 6.67 17.93 -26.13
C LEU A 85 5.79 19.17 -25.89
N LEU A 86 5.58 19.55 -24.63
CA LEU A 86 4.84 20.74 -24.24
C LEU A 86 5.84 21.86 -23.92
N GLN A 87 5.48 23.10 -24.20
CA GLN A 87 6.18 24.28 -23.74
C GLN A 87 5.20 25.27 -23.12
N PHE A 88 5.72 26.20 -22.32
CA PHE A 88 4.89 27.27 -21.75
C PHE A 88 4.75 28.41 -22.76
N LYS A 89 3.53 28.93 -22.93
CA LYS A 89 3.30 30.07 -23.82
C LYS A 89 4.06 31.31 -23.37
N THR A 90 4.68 31.97 -24.34
CA THR A 90 5.38 33.24 -24.12
C THR A 90 4.42 34.43 -24.11
N GLY A 91 4.87 35.59 -23.60
CA GLY A 91 4.10 36.84 -23.63
C GLY A 91 3.05 37.02 -22.52
N ARG A 92 3.06 36.15 -21.49
CA ARG A 92 2.27 36.35 -20.27
C ARG A 92 2.88 37.45 -19.39
N SER A 93 2.07 38.07 -18.53
CA SER A 93 2.53 39.06 -17.57
C SER A 93 3.10 38.35 -16.33
N PRO A 94 4.42 38.39 -16.10
CA PRO A 94 5.02 37.76 -14.93
C PRO A 94 4.65 38.52 -13.65
N VAL A 95 4.75 37.83 -12.52
CA VAL A 95 4.66 38.41 -11.17
C VAL A 95 6.01 38.26 -10.46
N PRO A 96 6.34 39.12 -9.48
CA PRO A 96 7.50 38.91 -8.61
C PRO A 96 7.40 37.56 -7.91
N VAL A 97 8.52 36.84 -7.78
CA VAL A 97 8.54 35.51 -7.13
C VAL A 97 8.16 35.61 -5.64
N GLU A 98 8.35 36.78 -5.04
CA GLU A 98 7.94 37.11 -3.68
C GLU A 98 6.42 37.17 -3.50
N GLU A 99 5.66 37.38 -4.57
CA GLU A 99 4.18 37.31 -4.55
C GLU A 99 3.66 35.87 -4.71
N VAL A 100 4.52 34.94 -5.13
CA VAL A 100 4.17 33.51 -5.25
C VAL A 100 4.27 32.85 -3.87
N GLU A 101 3.30 31.99 -3.56
CA GLU A 101 3.28 31.21 -2.32
C GLU A 101 4.66 30.57 -2.04
N PRO A 102 5.14 30.60 -0.78
CA PRO A 102 6.50 30.19 -0.46
C PRO A 102 6.67 28.68 -0.67
N ALA A 103 7.91 28.22 -0.90
CA ALA A 103 8.19 26.81 -1.21
C ALA A 103 7.70 25.85 -0.12
N ARG A 104 7.70 26.28 1.14
CA ARG A 104 7.15 25.54 2.28
C ARG A 104 5.66 25.19 2.17
N GLU A 105 4.85 25.97 1.44
CA GLU A 105 3.45 25.61 1.21
C GLU A 105 3.31 24.64 0.02
N ILE A 106 4.19 24.75 -0.97
CA ILE A 106 4.22 23.83 -2.13
C ILE A 106 4.67 22.43 -1.71
N VAL A 107 5.68 22.29 -0.86
CA VAL A 107 6.18 20.96 -0.42
C VAL A 107 5.14 20.14 0.36
N LYS A 108 4.14 20.78 0.98
CA LYS A 108 3.00 20.10 1.64
C LYS A 108 2.12 19.33 0.63
N ARG A 109 2.20 19.69 -0.65
CA ARG A 109 1.53 19.01 -1.77
C ARG A 109 2.34 17.84 -2.32
N PHE A 110 3.57 17.64 -1.84
CA PHE A 110 4.42 16.56 -2.28
C PHE A 110 4.16 15.29 -1.47
N CYS A 111 4.04 14.19 -2.18
CA CYS A 111 3.88 12.86 -1.63
C CYS A 111 5.09 12.01 -2.02
N THR A 112 5.56 11.11 -1.16
CA THR A 112 6.44 10.04 -1.63
C THR A 112 5.60 8.91 -2.21
N GLY A 113 6.03 8.33 -3.33
CA GLY A 113 5.33 7.18 -3.90
C GLY A 113 5.29 6.00 -2.93
N ALA A 114 4.23 5.20 -3.04
CA ALA A 114 3.98 4.02 -2.22
C ALA A 114 5.03 2.92 -2.46
N MET A 115 6.05 2.83 -1.60
CA MET A 115 7.16 1.89 -1.72
C MET A 115 7.21 0.99 -0.50
N SER A 116 6.75 -0.27 -0.64
CA SER A 116 6.54 -1.15 0.51
C SER A 116 7.80 -1.41 1.32
N TYR A 117 7.68 -1.38 2.64
CA TYR A 117 8.64 -2.04 3.52
C TYR A 117 8.80 -3.53 3.14
N GLY A 118 10.04 -3.98 3.00
CA GLY A 118 10.40 -5.27 2.39
C GLY A 118 10.93 -5.12 0.96
N SER A 119 10.30 -4.28 0.12
CA SER A 119 10.86 -3.92 -1.19
C SER A 119 12.09 -3.01 -1.01
N ILE A 120 11.95 -2.00 -0.16
CA ILE A 120 13.04 -1.18 0.35
C ILE A 120 13.35 -1.52 1.81
N SER A 121 14.56 -1.21 2.25
CA SER A 121 15.07 -1.40 3.61
C SER A 121 14.34 -0.50 4.60
N ALA A 122 14.41 -0.86 5.90
CA ALA A 122 13.85 -0.04 6.97
C ALA A 122 14.46 1.37 6.96
N GLU A 123 15.78 1.44 6.77
CA GLU A 123 16.55 2.68 6.76
C GLU A 123 16.06 3.64 5.68
N ALA A 124 15.89 3.15 4.44
CA ALA A 124 15.39 3.98 3.34
C ALA A 124 13.92 4.39 3.55
N HIS A 125 13.09 3.47 4.06
CA HIS A 125 11.66 3.73 4.27
C HIS A 125 11.43 4.74 5.39
N GLU A 126 12.11 4.59 6.51
CA GLU A 126 12.03 5.52 7.65
C GLU A 126 12.62 6.88 7.30
N THR A 127 13.72 6.92 6.55
CA THR A 127 14.33 8.19 6.09
C THR A 127 13.34 9.04 5.30
N LEU A 128 12.56 8.43 4.40
CA LEU A 128 11.50 9.10 3.67
C LEU A 128 10.40 9.62 4.60
N ALA A 129 9.93 8.78 5.52
CA ALA A 129 8.89 9.18 6.47
C ALA A 129 9.33 10.38 7.32
N VAL A 130 10.54 10.33 7.88
CA VAL A 130 11.10 11.43 8.67
C VAL A 130 11.23 12.71 7.84
N ALA A 131 11.75 12.63 6.61
CA ALA A 131 11.88 13.79 5.74
C ALA A 131 10.52 14.42 5.43
N MET A 132 9.53 13.63 5.03
CA MET A 132 8.20 14.16 4.70
C MET A 132 7.48 14.74 5.91
N ASN A 133 7.62 14.13 7.09
CA ASN A 133 7.05 14.64 8.34
C ASN A 133 7.68 16.00 8.72
N VAL A 134 8.96 16.21 8.42
CA VAL A 134 9.61 17.52 8.59
C VAL A 134 9.06 18.54 7.58
N LEU A 135 8.83 18.13 6.33
CA LEU A 135 8.29 18.99 5.27
C LEU A 135 6.79 19.30 5.44
N GLU A 136 6.08 18.60 6.33
CA GLU A 136 4.61 18.54 6.34
C GLU A 136 4.02 18.06 5.00
N GLY A 137 4.84 17.37 4.20
CA GLY A 137 4.39 16.60 3.06
C GLY A 137 3.98 15.19 3.49
N LYS A 138 3.74 14.30 2.53
CA LYS A 138 3.09 13.01 2.82
C LYS A 138 3.98 11.84 2.44
N SER A 139 4.36 11.02 3.42
CA SER A 139 5.02 9.73 3.16
C SER A 139 3.99 8.60 3.06
N ASN A 140 4.30 7.54 2.31
CA ASN A 140 3.37 6.42 2.08
C ASN A 140 4.02 5.07 2.43
N THR A 141 3.30 4.20 3.15
CA THR A 141 3.78 2.88 3.59
C THR A 141 4.04 1.89 2.45
N GLY A 142 3.35 2.05 1.33
CA GLY A 142 3.14 0.97 0.38
C GLY A 142 2.43 -0.24 0.99
N GLU A 143 2.45 -1.35 0.25
CA GLU A 143 1.64 -2.55 0.53
C GLU A 143 2.19 -3.46 1.64
N GLY A 144 3.23 -3.02 2.35
CA GLY A 144 4.06 -3.91 3.18
C GLY A 144 3.67 -3.99 4.64
N GLY A 145 2.61 -3.30 5.07
CA GLY A 145 2.37 -2.97 6.47
C GLY A 145 3.36 -1.91 6.97
N GLU A 146 3.26 -1.59 8.26
CA GLU A 146 4.17 -0.69 8.95
C GLU A 146 4.39 -1.17 10.38
N ASP A 147 5.66 -1.23 10.81
CA ASP A 147 6.01 -1.62 12.17
C ASP A 147 5.36 -0.67 13.21
N PRO A 148 4.55 -1.19 14.15
CA PRO A 148 3.89 -0.39 15.20
C PRO A 148 4.85 0.45 16.05
N GLU A 149 6.13 0.05 16.18
CA GLU A 149 7.11 0.87 16.90
C GLU A 149 7.21 2.28 16.31
N ARG A 150 7.05 2.43 14.99
CA ARG A 150 7.15 3.70 14.27
C ARG A 150 6.08 4.72 14.66
N PHE A 151 5.00 4.30 15.33
CA PHE A 151 3.91 5.18 15.73
C PHE A 151 4.27 6.02 16.97
N LYS A 152 5.37 5.67 17.65
CA LYS A 152 5.89 6.41 18.79
C LYS A 152 6.68 7.65 18.34
N TRP A 153 6.85 8.58 19.29
CA TRP A 153 7.77 9.70 19.15
C TRP A 153 9.16 9.30 19.67
N TYR A 154 10.19 9.71 18.94
CA TYR A 154 11.59 9.40 19.25
C TYR A 154 12.39 10.67 19.50
N GLY A 155 13.38 10.63 20.39
CA GLY A 155 14.42 11.66 20.45
C GLY A 155 15.41 11.50 19.30
N ARG A 156 15.76 12.59 18.61
CA ARG A 156 16.77 12.56 17.55
C ARG A 156 18.14 12.15 18.12
N PRO A 157 18.91 11.31 17.40
CA PRO A 157 20.29 11.02 17.74
C PRO A 157 21.16 12.29 17.82
N GLU A 158 22.28 12.19 18.54
CA GLU A 158 23.22 13.29 18.70
C GLU A 158 23.72 13.81 17.34
N GLY A 159 23.71 15.12 17.15
CA GLY A 159 24.10 15.80 15.91
C GLY A 159 23.05 15.81 14.79
N GLU A 160 22.07 14.90 14.77
CA GLU A 160 21.04 14.87 13.72
C GLU A 160 20.04 16.02 13.85
N HIS A 161 19.72 16.45 15.07
CA HIS A 161 18.85 17.61 15.27
C HIS A 161 19.48 18.90 14.75
N GLU A 162 20.76 19.13 15.07
CA GLU A 162 21.51 20.30 14.61
C GLU A 162 21.67 20.29 13.09
N ALA A 163 21.95 19.12 12.49
CA ALA A 163 22.02 18.98 11.02
C ALA A 163 20.70 19.36 10.33
N MET A 164 19.57 18.91 10.87
CA MET A 164 18.25 19.25 10.35
C MET A 164 17.91 20.74 10.57
N LEU A 165 18.26 21.31 11.74
CA LEU A 165 18.09 22.74 12.00
C LEU A 165 18.87 23.59 10.98
N ASN A 166 20.16 23.32 10.81
CA ASN A 166 21.02 24.02 9.86
C ASN A 166 20.49 23.93 8.41
N THR A 167 19.88 22.78 8.07
CA THR A 167 19.22 22.58 6.78
C THR A 167 17.99 23.49 6.65
N LEU A 168 17.13 23.53 7.67
CA LEU A 168 15.88 24.29 7.64
C LEU A 168 16.07 25.79 7.82
N GLU A 169 17.12 26.28 8.50
CA GLU A 169 17.34 27.72 8.70
C GLU A 169 17.34 28.53 7.40
N ASN A 170 17.77 27.91 6.30
CA ASN A 170 17.80 28.55 4.99
C ASN A 170 16.60 28.22 4.09
N LEU A 171 15.81 27.19 4.43
CA LEU A 171 14.71 26.68 3.60
C LEU A 171 13.34 27.02 4.17
N ASP A 172 13.18 26.85 5.48
CA ASP A 172 11.98 27.21 6.24
C ASP A 172 12.35 27.65 7.67
N PRO A 173 12.66 28.95 7.86
CA PRO A 173 13.00 29.51 9.16
C PRO A 173 11.88 29.36 10.20
N ASP A 174 10.61 29.28 9.78
CA ASP A 174 9.48 29.10 10.69
C ASP A 174 9.44 27.66 11.23
N LYS A 175 9.72 26.69 10.36
CA LYS A 175 9.87 25.30 10.77
C LYS A 175 11.11 25.10 11.64
N ALA A 176 12.24 25.72 11.31
CA ALA A 176 13.46 25.65 12.13
C ALA A 176 13.20 26.11 13.58
N ARG A 177 12.44 27.21 13.77
CA ARG A 177 12.10 27.74 15.10
C ARG A 177 11.16 26.85 15.92
N SER A 178 10.34 26.05 15.25
CA SER A 178 9.37 25.14 15.90
C SER A 178 9.84 23.68 15.94
N LEU A 179 10.97 23.37 15.31
CA LEU A 179 11.52 22.02 15.27
C LEU A 179 11.91 21.58 16.68
N THR A 180 11.32 20.49 17.14
CA THR A 180 11.69 19.88 18.42
C THR A 180 12.79 18.84 18.22
N ASN A 181 13.44 18.44 19.31
CA ASN A 181 14.35 17.29 19.29
C ASN A 181 13.59 15.95 19.18
N GLN A 182 12.26 15.96 19.10
CA GLN A 182 11.46 14.77 18.86
C GLN A 182 11.12 14.64 17.38
N TYR A 183 10.99 13.40 16.90
CA TYR A 183 10.59 13.09 15.53
C TYR A 183 9.73 11.83 15.48
N SER A 184 8.95 11.71 14.40
CA SER A 184 8.13 10.54 14.13
C SER A 184 8.61 9.85 12.86
N LYS A 185 8.64 8.51 12.91
CA LYS A 185 8.91 7.64 11.77
C LYS A 185 7.64 7.13 11.11
N ARG A 186 6.46 7.49 11.63
CA ARG A 186 5.15 7.09 11.12
C ARG A 186 4.93 7.66 9.73
N SER A 187 4.46 6.82 8.81
CA SER A 187 4.01 7.27 7.49
C SER A 187 2.65 7.98 7.59
N TYR A 188 2.51 9.07 6.85
CA TYR A 188 1.25 9.86 6.79
C TYR A 188 0.13 9.06 6.10
N ILE A 189 0.44 8.47 4.95
CA ILE A 189 -0.45 7.66 4.13
C ILE A 189 -0.20 6.19 4.42
N LYS A 190 -1.26 5.45 4.74
CA LYS A 190 -1.25 4.00 4.89
C LYS A 190 -2.01 3.35 3.74
N GLN A 191 -1.36 2.44 3.05
CA GLN A 191 -1.95 1.78 1.90
C GLN A 191 -2.77 0.54 2.32
N VAL A 192 -3.90 0.34 1.64
CA VAL A 192 -4.74 -0.84 1.70
C VAL A 192 -4.77 -1.43 0.29
N ALA A 193 -4.06 -2.54 0.10
CA ALA A 193 -3.91 -3.24 -1.18
C ALA A 193 -4.48 -4.67 -1.09
N SER A 194 -4.63 -5.37 -2.22
CA SER A 194 -5.26 -6.70 -2.31
C SER A 194 -4.66 -7.76 -1.37
N GLY A 195 -3.39 -7.64 -1.02
CA GLY A 195 -2.73 -8.55 -0.07
C GLY A 195 -3.18 -8.40 1.39
N ARG A 196 -3.71 -7.22 1.76
CA ARG A 196 -4.02 -6.82 3.15
C ARG A 196 -2.89 -7.05 4.17
N PHE A 197 -1.64 -7.07 3.71
CA PHE A 197 -0.49 -7.28 4.60
C PHE A 197 -0.37 -6.17 5.64
N GLY A 198 -0.37 -6.56 6.92
CA GLY A 198 -0.22 -5.63 8.05
C GLY A 198 -1.39 -4.66 8.25
N VAL A 199 -2.56 -4.92 7.65
CA VAL A 199 -3.73 -4.02 7.74
C VAL A 199 -4.60 -4.42 8.94
N THR A 200 -4.17 -4.00 10.13
CA THR A 200 -4.89 -4.16 11.41
C THR A 200 -5.68 -2.91 11.79
N SER A 201 -6.60 -3.02 12.77
CA SER A 201 -7.26 -1.85 13.38
C SER A 201 -6.25 -0.79 13.87
N TRP A 202 -5.17 -1.23 14.52
CA TRP A 202 -4.13 -0.35 15.01
C TRP A 202 -3.33 0.33 13.89
N TYR A 203 -3.05 -0.39 12.81
CA TYR A 203 -2.47 0.19 11.61
C TYR A 203 -3.37 1.29 11.04
N LEU A 204 -4.66 1.01 10.79
CA LEU A 204 -5.59 1.98 10.20
C LEU A 204 -5.82 3.21 11.08
N THR A 205 -5.87 3.04 12.39
CA THR A 205 -5.99 4.11 13.38
C THR A 205 -4.83 5.11 13.32
N ASN A 206 -3.64 4.66 12.92
CA ASN A 206 -2.43 5.49 12.86
C ASN A 206 -2.20 6.16 11.50
N ALA A 207 -3.25 6.36 10.68
CA ALA A 207 -3.17 7.05 9.38
C ALA A 207 -3.77 8.46 9.44
N ASP A 208 -3.22 9.37 8.63
CA ASP A 208 -3.89 10.63 8.26
C ASP A 208 -4.61 10.49 6.90
N GLU A 209 -4.13 9.57 6.05
CA GLU A 209 -4.75 9.20 4.78
C GLU A 209 -4.68 7.67 4.61
N LEU A 210 -5.80 7.05 4.24
CA LEU A 210 -5.90 5.65 3.86
C LEU A 210 -6.03 5.54 2.35
N GLN A 211 -5.04 4.91 1.71
CA GLN A 211 -4.99 4.79 0.25
C GLN A 211 -5.40 3.40 -0.21
N ILE A 212 -6.53 3.28 -0.91
CA ILE A 212 -6.95 2.08 -1.63
C ILE A 212 -6.10 1.96 -2.89
N LYS A 213 -5.32 0.89 -3.00
CA LYS A 213 -4.46 0.65 -4.17
C LYS A 213 -5.12 -0.31 -5.15
N ILE A 214 -5.87 0.24 -6.10
CA ILE A 214 -6.44 -0.55 -7.20
C ILE A 214 -5.33 -1.09 -8.10
N ALA A 215 -4.36 -0.23 -8.46
CA ALA A 215 -3.31 -0.60 -9.39
C ALA A 215 -2.03 0.24 -9.21
N GLN A 216 -0.96 -0.12 -9.94
CA GLN A 216 0.26 0.68 -10.06
C GLN A 216 0.77 0.70 -11.50
N GLY A 217 1.38 1.80 -11.93
CA GLY A 217 1.77 1.99 -13.33
C GLY A 217 2.70 0.91 -13.90
N ALA A 218 3.60 0.35 -13.07
CA ALA A 218 4.55 -0.68 -13.51
C ALA A 218 3.91 -2.05 -13.82
N LYS A 219 2.73 -2.32 -13.25
CA LYS A 219 1.98 -3.58 -13.43
C LYS A 219 0.49 -3.37 -13.07
N PRO A 220 -0.29 -2.76 -13.96
CA PRO A 220 -1.65 -2.32 -13.63
C PRO A 220 -2.62 -3.48 -13.41
N GLY A 221 -2.50 -4.58 -14.17
CA GLY A 221 -3.41 -5.72 -14.11
C GLY A 221 -3.01 -6.83 -13.12
N GLU A 222 -2.08 -6.55 -12.19
CA GLU A 222 -1.45 -7.56 -11.33
C GLU A 222 -1.27 -7.08 -9.89
N GLY A 223 -1.05 -8.04 -8.98
CA GLY A 223 -0.79 -7.78 -7.56
C GLY A 223 0.68 -7.45 -7.23
N GLY A 224 0.92 -7.02 -5.99
CA GLY A 224 2.27 -6.83 -5.45
C GLY A 224 3.08 -8.12 -5.38
N GLU A 225 4.40 -8.02 -5.52
CA GLU A 225 5.33 -9.15 -5.43
C GLU A 225 6.48 -8.83 -4.47
N LEU A 226 6.73 -9.74 -3.54
CA LEU A 226 7.93 -9.74 -2.72
C LEU A 226 8.58 -11.14 -2.75
N PRO A 227 9.79 -11.27 -3.32
CA PRO A 227 10.50 -12.55 -3.32
C PRO A 227 10.77 -13.08 -1.91
N GLY A 228 10.63 -14.39 -1.70
CA GLY A 228 10.73 -15.03 -0.37
C GLY A 228 12.06 -14.80 0.35
N TYR A 229 13.17 -14.68 -0.38
CA TYR A 229 14.48 -14.35 0.20
C TYR A 229 14.61 -12.89 0.70
N LYS A 230 13.61 -12.04 0.45
CA LYS A 230 13.46 -10.72 1.09
C LYS A 230 12.48 -10.78 2.27
N VAL A 231 11.82 -11.91 2.49
CA VAL A 231 10.86 -12.11 3.58
C VAL A 231 11.61 -12.65 4.80
N ASN A 232 12.39 -11.78 5.46
CA ASN A 232 13.04 -12.13 6.72
C ASN A 232 12.03 -12.14 7.89
N LYS A 233 12.48 -12.53 9.09
CA LYS A 233 11.64 -12.63 10.30
C LYS A 233 10.89 -11.32 10.61
N ILE A 234 11.50 -10.16 10.36
CA ILE A 234 10.91 -8.85 10.64
C ILE A 234 9.84 -8.48 9.61
N ILE A 235 10.09 -8.62 8.30
CA ILE A 235 9.02 -8.33 7.32
C ILE A 235 7.88 -9.35 7.45
N ALA A 236 8.20 -10.61 7.75
CA ALA A 236 7.20 -11.65 7.96
C ALA A 236 6.27 -11.28 9.13
N ALA A 237 6.84 -10.85 10.26
CA ALA A 237 6.06 -10.35 11.39
C ALA A 237 5.20 -9.13 11.01
N THR A 238 5.78 -8.14 10.32
CA THR A 238 5.06 -6.92 9.89
C THR A 238 3.89 -7.22 8.95
N ARG A 239 4.01 -8.28 8.15
CA ARG A 239 3.00 -8.69 7.16
C ARG A 239 2.06 -9.78 7.68
N HIS A 240 2.25 -10.27 8.90
CA HIS A 240 1.58 -11.46 9.44
C HIS A 240 1.70 -12.67 8.48
N SER A 241 2.91 -12.89 7.97
CA SER A 241 3.24 -13.97 7.04
C SER A 241 4.35 -14.87 7.57
N THR A 242 4.72 -15.89 6.80
CA THR A 242 5.80 -16.81 7.17
C THR A 242 7.16 -16.34 6.63
N PRO A 243 8.25 -16.38 7.43
CA PRO A 243 9.60 -16.12 6.95
C PRO A 243 10.00 -17.05 5.78
N GLY A 244 10.73 -16.52 4.80
CA GLY A 244 11.25 -17.26 3.66
C GLY A 244 10.24 -17.56 2.54
N VAL A 245 8.94 -17.40 2.79
CA VAL A 245 7.88 -17.67 1.82
C VAL A 245 7.64 -16.44 0.94
N GLY A 246 7.60 -16.63 -0.38
CA GLY A 246 7.30 -15.56 -1.33
C GLY A 246 5.87 -15.03 -1.18
N LEU A 247 5.70 -13.71 -1.31
CA LEU A 247 4.39 -13.07 -1.20
C LEU A 247 3.97 -12.52 -2.55
N ILE A 248 2.97 -13.16 -3.14
CA ILE A 248 2.28 -12.70 -4.34
C ILE A 248 0.88 -12.31 -3.90
N SER A 249 0.53 -11.04 -4.13
CA SER A 249 -0.81 -10.55 -3.81
C SER A 249 -1.78 -10.98 -4.91
N PRO A 250 -3.06 -11.24 -4.59
CA PRO A 250 -4.09 -11.41 -5.61
C PRO A 250 -4.12 -10.17 -6.54
N PRO A 251 -4.36 -10.32 -7.85
CA PRO A 251 -4.55 -9.16 -8.71
C PRO A 251 -5.73 -8.27 -8.27
N PRO A 252 -6.95 -8.78 -8.01
CA PRO A 252 -8.04 -7.95 -7.54
C PRO A 252 -8.03 -7.78 -6.02
N HIS A 253 -8.65 -6.70 -5.56
CA HIS A 253 -9.22 -6.68 -4.21
C HIS A 253 -10.44 -7.60 -4.19
N HIS A 254 -10.47 -8.60 -3.30
CA HIS A 254 -11.60 -9.54 -3.27
C HIS A 254 -12.88 -8.93 -2.67
N ASP A 255 -12.78 -7.72 -2.10
CA ASP A 255 -13.89 -6.88 -1.66
C ASP A 255 -14.14 -5.68 -2.59
N ILE A 256 -13.67 -5.75 -3.84
CA ILE A 256 -13.97 -4.78 -4.89
C ILE A 256 -14.16 -5.51 -6.23
N TYR A 257 -15.40 -5.84 -6.58
CA TYR A 257 -15.76 -6.38 -7.89
C TYR A 257 -16.59 -5.42 -8.74
N SER A 258 -17.02 -4.31 -8.14
CA SER A 258 -17.85 -3.30 -8.73
C SER A 258 -17.56 -1.92 -8.12
N ILE A 259 -18.23 -0.87 -8.61
CA ILE A 259 -18.05 0.48 -8.08
C ILE A 259 -18.73 0.65 -6.72
N GLU A 260 -19.82 -0.06 -6.49
CA GLU A 260 -20.53 -0.12 -5.22
C GLU A 260 -19.70 -0.84 -4.15
N ASP A 261 -18.92 -1.87 -4.52
CA ASP A 261 -17.98 -2.50 -3.59
C ASP A 261 -16.82 -1.57 -3.23
N LEU A 262 -16.32 -0.78 -4.20
CA LEU A 262 -15.33 0.26 -3.90
C LEU A 262 -15.90 1.31 -2.94
N ALA A 263 -17.15 1.74 -3.16
CA ALA A 263 -17.84 2.64 -2.25
C ALA A 263 -18.01 2.01 -0.86
N GLN A 264 -18.27 0.70 -0.78
CA GLN A 264 -18.30 -0.03 0.48
C GLN A 264 -16.94 -0.03 1.17
N LEU A 265 -15.84 -0.29 0.47
CA LEU A 265 -14.50 -0.22 1.08
C LEU A 265 -14.14 1.22 1.52
N ILE A 266 -14.53 2.24 0.76
CA ILE A 266 -14.35 3.65 1.18
C ILE A 266 -15.11 3.90 2.49
N PHE A 267 -16.36 3.43 2.57
CA PHE A 267 -17.17 3.51 3.78
C PHE A 267 -16.50 2.76 4.95
N ASP A 268 -16.09 1.51 4.76
CA ASP A 268 -15.45 0.71 5.81
C ASP A 268 -14.16 1.37 6.33
N LEU A 269 -13.31 1.88 5.43
CA LEU A 269 -12.06 2.54 5.81
C LEU A 269 -12.32 3.86 6.55
N LYS A 270 -13.31 4.64 6.11
CA LYS A 270 -13.70 5.86 6.82
C LYS A 270 -14.26 5.53 8.21
N ASN A 271 -14.99 4.43 8.38
CA ASN A 271 -15.44 3.97 9.69
C ASN A 271 -14.27 3.45 10.56
N SER A 272 -13.25 2.82 9.97
CA SER A 272 -12.06 2.35 10.70
C SER A 272 -11.14 3.47 11.19
N ASN A 273 -11.25 4.66 10.59
CA ASN A 273 -10.59 5.87 11.04
C ASN A 273 -11.36 7.10 10.55
N PRO A 274 -12.31 7.61 11.36
CA PRO A 274 -13.14 8.77 11.02
C PRO A 274 -12.35 10.03 10.65
N SER A 275 -11.13 10.17 11.16
CA SER A 275 -10.28 11.35 10.94
C SER A 275 -9.46 11.28 9.64
N ALA A 276 -9.21 10.10 9.10
CA ALA A 276 -8.36 9.94 7.92
C ALA A 276 -9.10 10.30 6.62
N ALA A 277 -8.37 10.87 5.66
CA ALA A 277 -8.84 11.01 4.28
C ALA A 277 -8.77 9.66 3.55
N ILE A 278 -9.66 9.40 2.60
CA ILE A 278 -9.63 8.19 1.77
C ILE A 278 -9.17 8.55 0.36
N SER A 279 -8.07 7.96 -0.10
CA SER A 279 -7.57 8.12 -1.46
C SER A 279 -7.64 6.85 -2.27
N VAL A 280 -7.89 6.95 -3.57
CA VAL A 280 -7.91 5.82 -4.50
C VAL A 280 -6.82 5.98 -5.54
N LYS A 281 -5.89 5.02 -5.58
CA LYS A 281 -4.80 4.97 -6.55
C LYS A 281 -5.22 4.15 -7.78
N LEU A 282 -5.41 4.86 -8.89
CA LEU A 282 -5.68 4.32 -10.22
C LEU A 282 -4.42 4.41 -11.09
N VAL A 283 -4.46 3.75 -12.25
CA VAL A 283 -3.44 3.89 -13.29
C VAL A 283 -4.06 4.56 -14.49
N SER A 284 -3.28 5.42 -15.15
CA SER A 284 -3.67 6.05 -16.40
C SER A 284 -3.93 4.99 -17.48
N GLU A 285 -5.15 4.97 -18.00
CA GLU A 285 -5.61 4.22 -19.16
C GLU A 285 -6.79 4.95 -19.80
N VAL A 286 -7.17 4.57 -21.02
CA VAL A 286 -8.35 5.16 -21.67
C VAL A 286 -9.60 4.81 -20.87
N GLY A 287 -10.39 5.81 -20.48
CA GLY A 287 -11.62 5.62 -19.71
C GLY A 287 -11.44 5.82 -18.20
N VAL A 288 -10.22 6.08 -17.72
CA VAL A 288 -9.93 6.35 -16.31
C VAL A 288 -10.74 7.53 -15.76
N GLY A 289 -11.08 8.52 -16.59
CA GLY A 289 -11.91 9.65 -16.17
C GLY A 289 -13.34 9.23 -15.78
N THR A 290 -13.90 8.24 -16.47
CA THR A 290 -15.23 7.67 -16.13
C THR A 290 -15.16 6.93 -14.81
N ILE A 291 -14.11 6.14 -14.59
CA ILE A 291 -13.87 5.44 -13.33
C ILE A 291 -13.72 6.47 -12.21
N ALA A 292 -12.94 7.53 -12.42
CA ALA A 292 -12.74 8.61 -11.44
C ALA A 292 -14.05 9.31 -11.05
N ALA A 293 -14.99 9.49 -11.98
CA ALA A 293 -16.32 10.00 -11.66
C ALA A 293 -17.10 9.04 -10.73
N GLY A 294 -17.00 7.73 -10.97
CA GLY A 294 -17.54 6.71 -10.06
C GLY A 294 -16.89 6.77 -8.67
N VAL A 295 -15.56 6.89 -8.62
CA VAL A 295 -14.78 7.00 -7.38
C VAL A 295 -15.19 8.24 -6.56
N ALA A 296 -15.36 9.39 -7.22
CA ALA A 296 -15.83 10.61 -6.58
C ALA A 296 -17.26 10.49 -6.02
N LYS A 297 -18.15 9.77 -6.73
CA LYS A 297 -19.51 9.44 -6.26
C LYS A 297 -19.50 8.42 -5.13
N GLY A 298 -18.50 7.53 -5.09
CA GLY A 298 -18.23 6.62 -3.97
C GLY A 298 -17.59 7.30 -2.75
N HIS A 299 -17.57 8.64 -2.71
CA HIS A 299 -17.11 9.45 -1.58
C HIS A 299 -15.61 9.42 -1.29
N ALA A 300 -14.75 9.01 -2.22
CA ALA A 300 -13.31 9.21 -2.04
C ALA A 300 -12.99 10.71 -1.88
N ASP A 301 -12.04 11.04 -1.00
CA ASP A 301 -11.58 12.42 -0.79
C ASP A 301 -10.50 12.81 -1.83
N LYS A 302 -9.80 11.81 -2.37
CA LYS A 302 -8.67 12.00 -3.28
C LYS A 302 -8.55 10.89 -4.31
N ILE A 303 -8.09 11.24 -5.50
CA ILE A 303 -7.82 10.30 -6.61
C ILE A 303 -6.39 10.51 -7.08
N LEU A 304 -5.59 9.45 -7.04
CA LEU A 304 -4.24 9.42 -7.59
C LEU A 304 -4.27 8.73 -8.96
N ILE A 305 -3.79 9.42 -10.01
CA ILE A 305 -3.55 8.83 -11.31
C ILE A 305 -2.05 8.54 -11.47
N SER A 306 -1.70 7.26 -11.50
CA SER A 306 -0.32 6.82 -11.74
C SER A 306 -0.02 6.63 -13.23
N GLY A 307 1.09 7.17 -13.70
CA GLY A 307 1.60 6.92 -15.05
C GLY A 307 2.31 5.58 -15.20
N THR A 308 2.33 5.04 -16.42
CA THR A 308 3.04 3.79 -16.80
C THR A 308 4.51 3.76 -16.38
N ASP A 309 5.18 4.91 -16.33
CA ASP A 309 6.61 5.01 -16.00
C ASP A 309 6.93 4.82 -14.49
N GLY A 310 5.93 4.51 -13.67
CA GLY A 310 6.10 4.24 -12.24
C GLY A 310 7.20 3.21 -11.94
N GLY A 311 7.92 3.41 -10.83
CA GLY A 311 8.94 2.46 -10.37
C GLY A 311 8.33 1.20 -9.78
N THR A 312 9.10 0.11 -9.72
CA THR A 312 8.74 -1.11 -8.99
C THR A 312 9.98 -1.83 -8.46
N GLY A 313 9.83 -2.52 -7.33
CA GLY A 313 10.88 -3.38 -6.77
C GLY A 313 10.96 -4.75 -7.47
N ALA A 314 9.81 -5.30 -7.88
CA ALA A 314 9.66 -6.57 -8.57
C ALA A 314 8.38 -6.56 -9.43
N SER A 315 8.50 -6.96 -10.69
CA SER A 315 7.40 -7.06 -11.65
C SER A 315 7.89 -7.77 -12.92
N PRO A 316 7.00 -8.43 -13.68
CA PRO A 316 7.32 -8.91 -15.01
C PRO A 316 7.77 -7.76 -15.93
N LEU A 317 8.74 -8.05 -16.80
CA LEU A 317 9.23 -7.07 -17.78
C LEU A 317 8.16 -6.70 -18.81
N THR A 318 7.27 -7.64 -19.13
CA THR A 318 6.14 -7.41 -20.04
C THR A 318 5.26 -6.26 -19.53
N SER A 319 4.89 -6.30 -18.25
CA SER A 319 4.01 -5.32 -17.63
C SER A 319 4.66 -3.94 -17.55
N ILE A 320 5.94 -3.89 -17.15
CA ILE A 320 6.74 -2.64 -17.10
C ILE A 320 6.84 -1.97 -18.48
N LYS A 321 6.80 -2.74 -19.57
CA LYS A 321 7.04 -2.23 -20.93
C LYS A 321 5.78 -1.99 -21.74
N PHE A 322 4.68 -2.68 -21.42
CA PHE A 322 3.52 -2.77 -22.30
C PHE A 322 2.18 -2.52 -21.61
N ALA A 323 2.15 -2.21 -20.31
CA ALA A 323 0.89 -1.95 -19.59
C ALA A 323 0.83 -0.52 -19.01
N GLY A 324 -0.35 0.09 -19.10
CA GLY A 324 -0.63 1.47 -18.67
C GLY A 324 -0.27 2.53 -19.71
N LEU A 325 -0.69 3.78 -19.45
CA LEU A 325 -0.44 4.94 -20.28
C LEU A 325 0.33 6.05 -19.53
N PRO A 326 0.91 7.05 -20.24
CA PRO A 326 1.50 8.22 -19.61
C PRO A 326 0.49 8.97 -18.73
N TRP A 327 0.94 9.48 -17.58
CA TRP A 327 0.06 10.15 -16.63
C TRP A 327 -0.55 11.43 -17.19
N GLU A 328 0.12 12.09 -18.15
CA GLU A 328 -0.36 13.32 -18.79
C GLU A 328 -1.74 13.10 -19.45
N LEU A 329 -1.98 11.90 -19.99
CA LEU A 329 -3.28 11.53 -20.56
C LEU A 329 -4.33 11.32 -19.47
N GLY A 330 -4.02 10.47 -18.48
CA GLY A 330 -4.98 10.08 -17.46
C GLY A 330 -5.37 11.23 -16.52
N ILE A 331 -4.42 12.11 -16.14
CA ILE A 331 -4.72 13.25 -15.28
C ILE A 331 -5.60 14.27 -16.00
N ALA A 332 -5.33 14.54 -17.29
CA ALA A 332 -6.12 15.45 -18.10
C ALA A 332 -7.55 14.90 -18.32
N GLU A 333 -7.67 13.62 -18.71
CA GLU A 333 -8.97 12.96 -18.88
C GLU A 333 -9.78 12.97 -17.57
N THR A 334 -9.13 12.69 -16.44
CA THR A 334 -9.75 12.70 -15.12
C THR A 334 -10.23 14.10 -14.74
N HIS A 335 -9.37 15.11 -14.88
CA HIS A 335 -9.71 16.50 -14.61
C HIS A 335 -10.91 16.95 -15.46
N GLN A 336 -10.83 16.75 -16.78
CA GLN A 336 -11.90 17.12 -17.72
C GLN A 336 -13.21 16.42 -17.37
N THR A 337 -13.18 15.11 -17.12
CA THR A 337 -14.40 14.33 -16.82
C THR A 337 -15.05 14.79 -15.52
N LEU A 338 -14.27 15.02 -14.47
CA LEU A 338 -14.80 15.48 -13.18
C LEU A 338 -15.39 16.89 -13.27
N VAL A 339 -14.77 17.80 -14.03
CA VAL A 339 -15.32 19.15 -14.26
C VAL A 339 -16.62 19.08 -15.06
N MET A 340 -16.65 18.30 -16.14
CA MET A 340 -17.85 18.11 -16.97
C MET A 340 -19.06 17.55 -16.17
N ASN A 341 -18.80 16.80 -15.09
CA ASN A 341 -19.83 16.20 -14.24
C ASN A 341 -20.09 16.97 -12.93
N ASP A 342 -19.48 18.15 -12.74
CA ASP A 342 -19.56 18.92 -11.48
C ASP A 342 -19.17 18.11 -10.22
N LEU A 343 -18.14 17.28 -10.37
CA LEU A 343 -17.56 16.46 -9.30
C LEU A 343 -16.18 16.93 -8.88
N ARG A 344 -15.54 17.81 -9.65
CA ARG A 344 -14.14 18.21 -9.46
C ARG A 344 -13.88 18.93 -8.13
N SER A 345 -14.87 19.64 -7.61
CA SER A 345 -14.81 20.35 -6.33
C SER A 345 -14.72 19.42 -5.12
N ARG A 346 -15.14 18.15 -5.25
CA ARG A 346 -15.27 17.17 -4.16
C ARG A 346 -14.03 16.34 -3.91
N VAL A 347 -13.11 16.29 -4.86
CA VAL A 347 -11.97 15.37 -4.82
C VAL A 347 -10.68 16.10 -5.15
N ARG A 348 -9.63 15.80 -4.39
CA ARG A 348 -8.28 16.25 -4.71
C ARG A 348 -7.64 15.32 -5.73
N LEU A 349 -6.99 15.86 -6.76
CA LEU A 349 -6.26 15.05 -7.74
C LEU A 349 -4.76 15.00 -7.42
N GLU A 350 -4.20 13.80 -7.35
CA GLU A 350 -2.76 13.55 -7.30
C GLU A 350 -2.30 12.90 -8.60
N THR A 351 -1.07 13.16 -9.02
CA THR A 351 -0.42 12.37 -10.08
C THR A 351 0.98 11.94 -9.67
N ASP A 352 1.38 10.74 -10.10
CA ASP A 352 2.75 10.25 -9.99
C ASP A 352 3.21 9.61 -11.32
N GLY A 353 4.51 9.31 -11.42
CA GLY A 353 5.08 8.69 -12.62
C GLY A 353 6.28 9.47 -13.14
N GLN A 354 7.45 9.19 -12.56
CA GLN A 354 8.72 9.81 -12.97
C GLN A 354 8.78 11.34 -12.87
N LEU A 355 7.95 11.99 -12.04
CA LEU A 355 8.10 13.39 -11.67
C LEU A 355 9.45 13.60 -10.97
N LYS A 356 10.21 14.61 -11.40
CA LYS A 356 11.58 14.89 -10.93
C LYS A 356 11.89 16.38 -10.76
N THR A 357 11.20 17.26 -11.47
CA THR A 357 11.55 18.69 -11.53
C THR A 357 10.38 19.58 -11.15
N GLY A 358 10.66 20.84 -10.82
CA GLY A 358 9.62 21.85 -10.62
C GLY A 358 8.80 22.08 -11.89
N ARG A 359 9.43 21.92 -13.07
CA ARG A 359 8.72 21.89 -14.34
C ARG A 359 7.68 20.77 -14.44
N ASP A 360 8.02 19.55 -14.02
CA ASP A 360 7.06 18.43 -14.01
C ASP A 360 5.85 18.76 -13.11
N VAL A 361 6.08 19.37 -11.94
CA VAL A 361 5.03 19.83 -11.01
C VAL A 361 4.10 20.83 -11.68
N VAL A 362 4.67 21.86 -12.34
CA VAL A 362 3.87 22.90 -13.00
C VAL A 362 3.03 22.32 -14.14
N ILE A 363 3.59 21.45 -14.98
CA ILE A 363 2.82 20.80 -16.05
C ILE A 363 1.68 19.96 -15.46
N ALA A 364 1.97 19.17 -14.42
CA ALA A 364 0.96 18.36 -13.75
C ALA A 364 -0.19 19.22 -13.18
N ALA A 365 0.13 20.39 -12.60
CA ALA A 365 -0.88 21.32 -12.10
C ALA A 365 -1.77 21.85 -13.23
N LEU A 366 -1.14 22.32 -14.31
CA LEU A 366 -1.84 22.86 -15.47
C LEU A 366 -2.76 21.82 -16.12
N LEU A 367 -2.37 20.54 -16.10
CA LEU A 367 -3.21 19.43 -16.56
C LEU A 367 -4.29 18.98 -15.54
N GLY A 368 -4.27 19.51 -14.31
CA GLY A 368 -5.36 19.38 -13.35
C GLY A 368 -5.01 18.78 -11.98
N ALA A 369 -3.76 18.41 -11.72
CA ALA A 369 -3.32 17.87 -10.42
C ALA A 369 -3.14 18.94 -9.34
N GLU A 370 -3.37 18.58 -8.08
CA GLU A 370 -3.18 19.42 -6.89
C GLU A 370 -2.07 18.90 -5.96
N GLU A 371 -1.71 17.63 -6.09
CA GLU A 371 -0.64 16.94 -5.35
C GLU A 371 0.23 16.09 -6.28
N TYR A 372 1.48 15.86 -5.86
CA TYR A 372 2.53 15.35 -6.76
C TYR A 372 3.34 14.25 -6.07
N GLY A 373 3.32 13.04 -6.64
CA GLY A 373 4.01 11.88 -6.10
C GLY A 373 5.43 11.70 -6.65
N PHE A 374 6.41 11.63 -5.75
CA PHE A 374 7.83 11.42 -6.04
C PHE A 374 8.33 10.10 -5.45
N ALA A 375 8.89 9.21 -6.27
CA ALA A 375 9.42 7.92 -5.80
C ALA A 375 10.91 7.76 -6.13
N THR A 376 11.22 7.59 -7.42
CA THR A 376 12.58 7.29 -7.86
C THR A 376 13.58 8.40 -7.55
N ALA A 377 13.18 9.67 -7.67
CA ALA A 377 14.11 10.78 -7.42
C ALA A 377 14.51 10.90 -5.94
N PRO A 378 13.58 10.86 -4.95
CA PRO A 378 13.96 10.72 -3.54
C PRO A 378 14.83 9.49 -3.24
N LEU A 379 14.61 8.34 -3.89
CA LEU A 379 15.52 7.20 -3.73
C LEU A 379 16.94 7.50 -4.25
N ILE A 380 17.07 8.25 -5.35
CA ILE A 380 18.37 8.68 -5.89
C ILE A 380 19.08 9.64 -4.94
N THR A 381 18.37 10.58 -4.32
CA THR A 381 18.96 11.52 -3.35
C THR A 381 19.44 10.82 -2.08
N MET A 382 18.86 9.67 -1.75
CA MET A 382 19.32 8.77 -0.68
C MET A 382 20.43 7.78 -1.11
N GLY A 383 20.85 7.80 -2.38
CA GLY A 383 22.00 7.02 -2.87
C GLY A 383 21.68 5.95 -3.91
N CYS A 384 20.45 5.85 -4.43
CA CYS A 384 20.13 4.90 -5.48
C CYS A 384 20.92 5.20 -6.76
N ILE A 385 21.70 4.22 -7.21
CA ILE A 385 22.50 4.30 -8.44
C ILE A 385 21.82 3.66 -9.66
N MET A 386 20.51 3.40 -9.58
CA MET A 386 19.68 2.86 -10.68
C MET A 386 20.20 1.53 -11.29
N MET A 387 20.77 0.65 -10.47
CA MET A 387 21.28 -0.66 -10.91
C MET A 387 20.18 -1.64 -11.40
N ARG A 388 18.92 -1.39 -11.04
CA ARG A 388 17.73 -2.21 -11.41
C ARG A 388 17.80 -3.68 -10.96
N LYS A 389 18.48 -3.95 -9.85
CA LYS A 389 18.55 -5.27 -9.18
C LYS A 389 17.73 -5.34 -7.88
N CYS A 390 16.70 -4.50 -7.77
CA CYS A 390 15.88 -4.34 -6.56
C CYS A 390 15.21 -5.65 -6.10
N HIS A 391 14.80 -6.48 -7.06
CA HIS A 391 14.18 -7.78 -6.81
C HIS A 391 15.18 -8.78 -6.24
N LEU A 392 16.46 -8.74 -6.65
CA LEU A 392 17.48 -9.74 -6.32
C LEU A 392 18.07 -9.64 -4.90
N ASN A 393 17.58 -8.74 -4.07
CA ASN A 393 18.10 -8.50 -2.71
C ASN A 393 19.60 -8.07 -2.64
N THR A 394 20.20 -7.67 -3.76
CA THR A 394 21.65 -7.39 -3.88
C THR A 394 21.95 -5.90 -4.09
N CYS A 395 21.12 -5.02 -3.52
CA CYS A 395 21.31 -3.58 -3.65
C CYS A 395 22.64 -3.14 -3.01
N PRO A 396 23.58 -2.55 -3.78
CA PRO A 396 24.94 -2.27 -3.27
C PRO A 396 25.00 -1.10 -2.29
N VAL A 397 23.91 -0.32 -2.18
CA VAL A 397 23.80 0.92 -1.39
C VAL A 397 22.76 0.81 -0.26
N GLY A 398 22.32 -0.41 0.07
CA GLY A 398 21.45 -0.65 1.23
C GLY A 398 20.01 -0.14 1.10
N ILE A 399 19.55 0.24 -0.10
CA ILE A 399 18.17 0.74 -0.31
C ILE A 399 17.18 -0.40 -0.57
N ALA A 400 17.35 -1.17 -1.65
CA ALA A 400 16.37 -2.18 -2.08
C ALA A 400 16.82 -3.60 -1.69
N THR A 401 17.15 -3.80 -0.41
CA THR A 401 17.67 -5.06 0.13
C THR A 401 17.28 -5.24 1.61
N GLN A 402 17.11 -6.49 2.00
CA GLN A 402 16.90 -6.95 3.38
C GLN A 402 18.13 -7.68 3.93
N ASP A 403 19.22 -7.78 3.15
CA ASP A 403 20.50 -8.31 3.58
C ASP A 403 21.14 -7.35 4.62
N PRO A 404 21.46 -7.82 5.84
CA PRO A 404 22.00 -6.96 6.89
C PRO A 404 23.35 -6.31 6.53
N GLU A 405 24.24 -7.00 5.81
CA GLU A 405 25.55 -6.46 5.44
C GLU A 405 25.46 -5.41 4.34
N LEU A 406 24.51 -5.57 3.42
CA LEU A 406 24.23 -4.56 2.41
C LEU A 406 23.49 -3.35 2.99
N ARG A 407 22.59 -3.55 3.95
CA ARG A 407 21.89 -2.45 4.65
C ARG A 407 22.84 -1.53 5.41
N LYS A 408 23.92 -2.05 6.00
CA LYS A 408 24.99 -1.24 6.63
C LYS A 408 25.64 -0.23 5.68
N LYS A 409 25.49 -0.40 4.36
CA LYS A 409 26.03 0.52 3.34
C LYS A 409 25.10 1.69 3.04
N PHE A 410 23.90 1.73 3.63
CA PHE A 410 22.98 2.84 3.47
C PHE A 410 23.57 4.10 4.12
N SER A 411 23.61 5.19 3.35
CA SER A 411 24.16 6.49 3.78
C SER A 411 23.22 7.66 3.50
N GLY A 412 21.99 7.38 3.06
CA GLY A 412 20.97 8.39 2.84
C GLY A 412 20.55 9.04 4.15
N LYS A 413 20.21 10.33 4.10
CA LYS A 413 19.75 11.08 5.26
C LYS A 413 18.48 11.87 4.95
N PRO A 414 17.62 12.17 5.94
CA PRO A 414 16.40 12.93 5.72
C PRO A 414 16.66 14.31 5.08
N GLU A 415 17.75 14.98 5.45
CA GLU A 415 18.16 16.29 4.94
C GLU A 415 18.34 16.28 3.41
N HIS A 416 18.82 15.17 2.85
CA HIS A 416 19.01 15.04 1.40
C HIS A 416 17.67 15.11 0.65
N VAL A 417 16.63 14.49 1.21
CA VAL A 417 15.27 14.50 0.64
C VAL A 417 14.64 15.87 0.82
N VAL A 418 14.79 16.47 2.01
CA VAL A 418 14.32 17.83 2.33
C VAL A 418 14.90 18.85 1.34
N ASN A 419 16.23 18.90 1.20
CA ASN A 419 16.92 19.80 0.28
C ASN A 419 16.40 19.68 -1.15
N TYR A 420 16.33 18.44 -1.67
CA TYR A 420 15.89 18.19 -3.03
C TYR A 420 14.44 18.64 -3.27
N LEU A 421 13.52 18.34 -2.36
CA LEU A 421 12.12 18.71 -2.53
C LEU A 421 11.91 20.23 -2.42
N PHE A 422 12.67 20.93 -1.56
CA PHE A 422 12.66 22.39 -1.57
C PHE A 422 13.19 22.97 -2.88
N LEU A 423 14.24 22.39 -3.47
CA LEU A 423 14.76 22.82 -4.77
C LEU A 423 13.73 22.62 -5.89
N VAL A 424 12.97 21.52 -5.87
CA VAL A 424 11.83 21.27 -6.76
C VAL A 424 10.75 22.32 -6.59
N ALA A 425 10.39 22.64 -5.35
CA ALA A 425 9.38 23.67 -5.05
C ALA A 425 9.84 25.07 -5.50
N GLU A 426 11.10 25.44 -5.28
CA GLU A 426 11.63 26.73 -5.73
C GLU A 426 11.67 26.86 -7.26
N GLU A 427 12.06 25.81 -8.00
CA GLU A 427 11.95 25.83 -9.47
C GLU A 427 10.48 25.99 -9.91
N ALA A 428 9.54 25.30 -9.26
CA ALA A 428 8.11 25.48 -9.52
C ALA A 428 7.68 26.94 -9.29
N ARG A 429 8.13 27.59 -8.21
CA ARG A 429 7.83 29.01 -7.94
C ARG A 429 8.39 29.95 -8.99
N GLU A 430 9.64 29.74 -9.41
CA GLU A 430 10.27 30.53 -10.48
C GLU A 430 9.45 30.44 -11.77
N ILE A 431 8.97 29.24 -12.12
CA ILE A 431 8.11 29.03 -13.29
C ILE A 431 6.73 29.68 -13.08
N MET A 432 6.06 29.45 -11.96
CA MET A 432 4.76 30.06 -11.63
C MET A 432 4.80 31.59 -11.74
N ALA A 433 5.85 32.21 -11.19
CA ALA A 433 6.10 33.64 -11.26
C ALA A 433 6.19 34.12 -12.72
N SER A 434 6.95 33.39 -13.55
CA SER A 434 7.09 33.70 -14.98
C SER A 434 5.77 33.60 -15.77
N LEU A 435 4.87 32.72 -15.33
CA LEU A 435 3.55 32.50 -15.92
C LEU A 435 2.47 33.43 -15.33
N GLY A 436 2.78 34.17 -14.28
CA GLY A 436 1.88 35.14 -13.64
C GLY A 436 0.94 34.55 -12.59
N PHE A 437 1.20 33.35 -12.08
CA PHE A 437 0.39 32.70 -11.04
C PHE A 437 0.99 32.93 -9.65
N ARG A 438 0.17 33.20 -8.64
CA ARG A 438 0.60 33.40 -7.25
C ARG A 438 0.42 32.17 -6.38
N SER A 439 -0.41 31.22 -6.80
CA SER A 439 -0.61 29.95 -6.09
C SER A 439 -0.85 28.79 -7.04
N ILE A 440 -0.60 27.56 -6.58
CA ILE A 440 -0.91 26.31 -7.29
C ILE A 440 -2.39 26.25 -7.61
N ASN A 441 -3.27 26.68 -6.70
CA ASN A 441 -4.71 26.65 -6.91
C ASN A 441 -5.15 27.53 -8.10
N GLU A 442 -4.53 28.70 -8.28
CA GLU A 442 -4.76 29.56 -9.46
C GLU A 442 -4.31 28.92 -10.78
N MET A 443 -3.49 27.86 -10.71
CA MET A 443 -2.89 27.20 -11.87
C MET A 443 -3.61 25.91 -12.27
N VAL A 444 -4.36 25.28 -11.36
CA VAL A 444 -4.96 23.96 -11.59
C VAL A 444 -5.92 23.99 -12.79
N GLY A 445 -5.60 23.19 -13.82
CA GLY A 445 -6.45 23.03 -15.01
C GLY A 445 -6.29 24.12 -16.09
N HIS A 446 -5.38 25.08 -15.91
CA HIS A 446 -5.14 26.18 -16.86
C HIS A 446 -4.32 25.76 -18.10
N VAL A 447 -4.78 24.73 -18.82
CA VAL A 447 -4.09 24.16 -19.98
C VAL A 447 -3.87 25.15 -21.14
N GLU A 448 -4.62 26.26 -21.19
CA GLU A 448 -4.47 27.28 -22.20
C GLU A 448 -3.11 27.99 -22.16
N VAL A 449 -2.33 27.83 -21.07
CA VAL A 449 -0.97 28.37 -20.94
C VAL A 449 0.11 27.43 -21.49
N LEU A 450 -0.28 26.22 -21.89
CA LEU A 450 0.59 25.25 -22.56
C LEU A 450 0.40 25.35 -24.07
N GLU A 451 1.47 25.09 -24.80
CA GLU A 451 1.44 24.87 -26.25
C GLU A 451 2.39 23.74 -26.63
N ILE A 452 2.24 23.23 -27.85
CA ILE A 452 3.07 22.16 -28.37
C ILE A 452 4.41 22.76 -28.81
N ASP A 453 5.51 22.17 -28.38
CA ASP A 453 6.87 22.53 -28.79
C ASP A 453 7.04 22.30 -30.32
N GLU A 454 7.81 23.17 -30.99
CA GLU A 454 8.17 23.00 -32.41
C GLU A 454 8.78 21.63 -32.70
N ALA A 455 9.32 20.93 -31.71
CA ALA A 455 9.87 19.58 -31.83
C ALA A 455 8.89 18.47 -32.30
N VAL A 456 7.58 18.73 -32.38
CA VAL A 456 6.64 17.87 -33.15
C VAL A 456 7.00 17.80 -34.65
N GLN A 457 7.89 18.68 -35.13
CA GLN A 457 8.55 18.60 -36.43
C GLN A 457 9.49 17.39 -36.58
N HIS A 458 9.86 16.69 -35.48
CA HIS A 458 10.63 15.45 -35.58
C HIS A 458 9.81 14.38 -36.32
N TRP A 459 10.42 13.69 -37.29
CA TRP A 459 9.70 12.79 -38.19
C TRP A 459 8.91 11.66 -37.49
N LYS A 460 9.34 11.24 -36.28
CA LYS A 460 8.61 10.25 -35.45
C LYS A 460 7.43 10.83 -34.67
N ALA A 461 7.43 12.14 -34.41
CA ALA A 461 6.35 12.83 -33.69
C ALA A 461 5.30 13.41 -34.67
N LYS A 462 5.61 13.39 -35.98
CA LYS A 462 4.70 13.84 -37.03
C LYS A 462 3.36 13.10 -36.97
N GLY A 463 2.28 13.85 -36.80
CA GLY A 463 0.90 13.33 -36.72
C GLY A 463 0.37 13.12 -35.30
N LEU A 464 1.18 13.39 -34.26
CA LEU A 464 0.69 13.45 -32.89
C LEU A 464 -0.21 14.69 -32.71
N ASP A 465 -1.42 14.46 -32.19
CA ASP A 465 -2.37 15.53 -31.86
C ASP A 465 -2.57 15.58 -30.34
N LEU A 466 -2.04 16.64 -29.71
CA LEU A 466 -2.19 16.89 -28.28
C LEU A 466 -3.32 17.88 -27.96
N THR A 467 -4.10 18.30 -28.97
CA THR A 467 -5.26 19.18 -28.77
C THR A 467 -6.23 18.63 -27.72
N PRO A 468 -6.54 17.31 -27.66
CA PRO A 468 -7.46 16.78 -26.66
C PRO A 468 -7.03 17.03 -25.20
N ILE A 469 -5.73 16.90 -24.88
CA ILE A 469 -5.22 17.13 -23.51
C ILE A 469 -5.03 18.62 -23.20
N LEU A 470 -4.93 19.48 -24.22
CA LEU A 470 -4.81 20.93 -24.09
C LEU A 470 -6.15 21.66 -24.23
N THR A 471 -7.26 20.92 -24.29
CA THR A 471 -8.60 21.49 -24.32
C THR A 471 -9.03 21.85 -22.89
N PRO A 472 -9.33 23.13 -22.60
CA PRO A 472 -9.83 23.53 -21.28
C PRO A 472 -11.09 22.77 -20.91
N ALA A 473 -11.17 22.32 -19.66
CA ALA A 473 -12.35 21.63 -19.16
C ALA A 473 -13.53 22.61 -19.04
N ALA A 474 -14.68 22.25 -19.60
CA ALA A 474 -15.91 23.03 -19.50
C ALA A 474 -16.92 22.29 -18.62
N GLY A 475 -17.31 22.93 -17.52
CA GLY A 475 -18.36 22.41 -16.64
C GLY A 475 -19.76 22.70 -17.16
N PRO A 476 -20.81 22.14 -16.52
CA PRO A 476 -22.20 22.39 -16.91
C PRO A 476 -22.64 23.85 -16.72
N HIS A 477 -21.94 24.61 -15.86
CA HIS A 477 -22.26 26.00 -15.51
C HIS A 477 -21.01 26.89 -15.48
N PRO A 478 -21.15 28.22 -15.65
CA PRO A 478 -20.02 29.15 -15.68
C PRO A 478 -19.15 29.15 -14.41
N ASP A 479 -19.75 28.88 -13.26
CA ASP A 479 -19.08 28.92 -11.94
C ASP A 479 -18.53 27.53 -11.51
N THR A 480 -18.42 26.57 -12.44
CA THR A 480 -17.91 25.23 -12.12
C THR A 480 -16.46 25.31 -11.65
N VAL A 481 -16.19 24.79 -10.45
CA VAL A 481 -14.86 24.85 -9.83
C VAL A 481 -13.95 23.76 -10.43
N THR A 482 -12.69 24.10 -10.69
CA THR A 482 -11.70 23.24 -11.35
C THR A 482 -10.72 22.54 -10.40
N TYR A 483 -10.81 22.80 -9.10
CA TYR A 483 -9.99 22.19 -8.04
C TYR A 483 -10.81 21.88 -6.78
N CYS A 484 -10.24 21.14 -5.83
CA CYS A 484 -10.95 20.68 -4.65
C CYS A 484 -11.24 21.85 -3.69
N THR A 485 -12.51 22.05 -3.33
CA THR A 485 -12.98 23.13 -2.45
C THR A 485 -13.97 22.67 -1.39
N ILE A 486 -14.57 21.48 -1.55
CA ILE A 486 -15.54 20.92 -0.60
C ILE A 486 -15.07 19.55 -0.12
N SER A 487 -15.20 19.32 1.19
CA SER A 487 -14.98 18.00 1.79
C SER A 487 -16.17 17.08 1.52
N GLN A 488 -15.91 15.78 1.39
CA GLN A 488 -16.97 14.78 1.25
C GLN A 488 -17.72 14.62 2.58
N ASN A 489 -19.05 14.51 2.52
CA ASN A 489 -19.83 13.99 3.62
C ASN A 489 -19.87 12.47 3.52
N HIS A 490 -19.39 11.78 4.56
CA HIS A 490 -19.32 10.32 4.62
C HIS A 490 -20.48 9.69 5.42
N GLY A 491 -21.42 10.49 5.94
CA GLY A 491 -22.59 9.98 6.66
C GLY A 491 -22.28 9.36 8.04
N LEU A 492 -21.12 9.67 8.62
CA LEU A 492 -20.65 9.05 9.87
C LEU A 492 -21.57 9.30 11.07
N GLU A 493 -22.35 10.38 11.05
CA GLU A 493 -23.29 10.74 12.12
C GLU A 493 -24.49 9.78 12.20
N GLU A 494 -24.82 9.11 11.10
CA GLU A 494 -25.97 8.21 10.97
C GLU A 494 -25.61 6.75 11.26
N VAL A 495 -24.32 6.44 11.44
CA VAL A 495 -23.84 5.07 11.66
C VAL A 495 -24.19 4.59 13.07
N LEU A 496 -24.70 3.36 13.17
CA LEU A 496 -25.15 2.75 14.42
C LEU A 496 -24.03 2.62 15.47
N ASP A 497 -22.77 2.56 15.04
CA ASP A 497 -21.59 2.55 15.92
C ASP A 497 -21.51 3.75 16.87
N ASN A 498 -22.12 4.89 16.54
CA ASN A 498 -22.20 6.01 17.47
C ASN A 498 -22.88 5.62 18.79
N GLU A 499 -23.89 4.74 18.74
CA GLU A 499 -24.53 4.19 19.93
C GLU A 499 -23.68 3.11 20.61
N LEU A 500 -22.96 2.29 19.83
CA LEU A 500 -22.01 1.31 20.37
C LEU A 500 -20.92 1.98 21.20
N ILE A 501 -20.33 3.06 20.68
CA ILE A 501 -19.28 3.83 21.35
C ILE A 501 -19.83 4.41 22.66
N LYS A 502 -21.00 5.07 22.64
CA LYS A 502 -21.64 5.64 23.84
C LYS A 502 -21.85 4.60 24.93
N LYS A 503 -22.33 3.40 24.57
CA LYS A 503 -22.56 2.30 25.51
C LYS A 503 -21.27 1.65 26.01
N SER A 504 -20.15 1.85 25.31
CA SER A 504 -18.87 1.19 25.58
C SER A 504 -17.83 2.08 26.27
N LEU A 505 -18.12 3.35 26.54
CA LEU A 505 -17.16 4.31 27.13
C LEU A 505 -16.54 3.81 28.44
N ALA A 506 -17.32 3.15 29.30
CA ALA A 506 -16.81 2.58 30.56
C ALA A 506 -15.79 1.47 30.33
N ALA A 507 -15.99 0.62 29.30
CA ALA A 507 -15.01 -0.40 28.95
C ALA A 507 -13.76 0.21 28.30
N ILE A 508 -13.94 1.19 27.41
CA ILE A 508 -12.84 1.82 26.66
C ILE A 508 -11.88 2.59 27.58
N HIS A 509 -12.40 3.34 28.56
CA HIS A 509 -11.61 4.26 29.38
C HIS A 509 -11.35 3.76 30.81
N GLU A 510 -12.27 2.97 31.37
CA GLU A 510 -12.18 2.50 32.76
C GLU A 510 -11.94 0.98 32.87
N GLN A 511 -11.90 0.27 31.74
CA GLN A 511 -11.78 -1.20 31.66
C GLN A 511 -12.86 -1.95 32.46
N ILE A 512 -14.04 -1.35 32.60
CA ILE A 512 -15.21 -1.99 33.21
C ILE A 512 -15.97 -2.77 32.14
N PRO A 513 -16.13 -4.10 32.27
CA PRO A 513 -16.84 -4.88 31.27
C PRO A 513 -18.28 -4.44 31.07
N VAL A 514 -18.73 -4.38 29.81
CA VAL A 514 -20.11 -4.03 29.42
C VAL A 514 -20.72 -5.12 28.56
N ARG A 515 -22.01 -5.38 28.75
CA ARG A 515 -22.82 -6.23 27.88
C ARG A 515 -24.18 -5.58 27.63
N PHE A 516 -24.60 -5.52 26.37
CA PHE A 516 -25.87 -4.93 25.99
C PHE A 516 -26.41 -5.52 24.69
N SER A 517 -27.71 -5.34 24.45
CA SER A 517 -28.39 -5.87 23.28
C SER A 517 -28.84 -4.79 22.30
N MET A 518 -28.85 -5.10 21.00
CA MET A 518 -29.27 -4.23 19.90
C MET A 518 -29.96 -4.99 18.77
N GLU A 519 -30.71 -4.26 17.95
CA GLU A 519 -31.27 -4.75 16.70
C GLU A 519 -30.40 -4.26 15.53
N ILE A 520 -30.35 -5.04 14.45
CA ILE A 520 -29.60 -4.68 13.24
C ILE A 520 -30.40 -5.03 11.98
N GLU A 521 -30.29 -4.18 10.96
CA GLU A 521 -30.86 -4.39 9.64
C GLU A 521 -29.76 -4.41 8.56
N ASN A 522 -30.10 -4.89 7.35
CA ASN A 522 -29.12 -5.04 6.28
C ASN A 522 -28.52 -3.72 5.76
N ILE A 523 -29.14 -2.59 6.14
CA ILE A 523 -28.67 -1.23 5.85
C ILE A 523 -27.56 -0.78 6.82
N ASP A 524 -27.45 -1.44 7.99
CA ASP A 524 -26.43 -1.18 9.00
C ASP A 524 -25.12 -1.87 8.61
N ARG A 525 -24.26 -1.11 7.96
CA ARG A 525 -22.98 -1.58 7.39
C ARG A 525 -21.81 -1.21 8.29
N ALA A 526 -20.72 -1.97 8.21
CA ALA A 526 -19.50 -1.77 9.01
C ALA A 526 -19.75 -1.72 10.54
N PHE A 527 -20.76 -2.46 11.02
CA PHE A 527 -21.13 -2.49 12.42
C PHE A 527 -19.97 -3.01 13.30
N GLY A 528 -19.58 -2.24 14.31
CA GLY A 528 -18.47 -2.49 15.23
C GLY A 528 -17.13 -1.91 14.79
N THR A 529 -17.02 -1.35 13.58
CA THR A 529 -15.76 -0.85 13.02
C THR A 529 -15.30 0.47 13.65
N MET A 530 -16.18 1.46 13.82
CA MET A 530 -15.81 2.71 14.51
C MET A 530 -15.59 2.48 16.01
N LEU A 531 -16.35 1.57 16.63
CA LEU A 531 -16.07 1.15 18.00
C LEU A 531 -14.63 0.61 18.12
N SER A 532 -14.20 -0.19 17.15
CA SER A 532 -12.85 -0.76 17.13
C SER A 532 -11.77 0.30 16.96
N HIS A 533 -12.03 1.34 16.16
CA HIS A 533 -11.16 2.52 16.08
C HIS A 533 -10.98 3.18 17.45
N GLU A 534 -12.07 3.45 18.18
CA GLU A 534 -12.00 4.10 19.49
C GLU A 534 -11.29 3.22 20.53
N VAL A 535 -11.52 1.90 20.50
CA VAL A 535 -10.77 0.94 21.33
C VAL A 535 -9.28 1.01 21.03
N SER A 536 -8.88 0.87 19.77
CA SER A 536 -7.47 0.88 19.35
C SER A 536 -6.80 2.23 19.64
N LYS A 537 -7.51 3.34 19.42
CA LYS A 537 -7.00 4.69 19.71
C LYS A 537 -6.73 4.92 21.19
N ALA A 538 -7.61 4.43 22.06
CA ALA A 538 -7.48 4.59 23.51
C ALA A 538 -6.49 3.59 24.13
N ASN A 539 -6.41 2.36 23.61
CA ASN A 539 -5.72 1.24 24.26
C ASN A 539 -4.53 0.66 23.46
N GLY A 540 -4.26 1.21 22.28
CA GLY A 540 -3.16 0.76 21.41
C GLY A 540 -3.44 -0.59 20.74
N GLU A 541 -2.35 -1.26 20.33
CA GLU A 541 -2.39 -2.52 19.59
C GLU A 541 -3.08 -3.66 20.34
N ASN A 542 -2.87 -3.75 21.66
CA ASN A 542 -3.39 -4.85 22.48
C ASN A 542 -4.90 -4.74 22.75
N GLY A 543 -5.52 -3.58 22.47
CA GLY A 543 -6.95 -3.36 22.69
C GLY A 543 -7.35 -3.57 24.15
N LEU A 544 -8.50 -4.20 24.36
CA LEU A 544 -9.07 -4.50 25.68
C LEU A 544 -8.87 -5.97 26.06
N PRO A 545 -8.92 -6.31 27.37
CA PRO A 545 -9.03 -7.70 27.81
C PRO A 545 -10.22 -8.44 27.17
N ASP A 546 -10.12 -9.76 26.99
CA ASP A 546 -11.22 -10.57 26.44
C ASP A 546 -12.51 -10.41 27.27
N GLY A 547 -13.65 -10.32 26.59
CA GLY A 547 -14.97 -10.13 27.22
C GLY A 547 -15.24 -8.72 27.78
N SER A 548 -14.42 -7.71 27.46
CA SER A 548 -14.64 -6.34 27.93
C SER A 548 -15.89 -5.68 27.33
N ILE A 549 -16.19 -5.95 26.06
CA ILE A 549 -17.40 -5.46 25.39
C ILE A 549 -18.08 -6.66 24.74
N HIS A 550 -19.31 -6.96 25.15
CA HIS A 550 -20.14 -8.01 24.55
C HIS A 550 -21.43 -7.41 24.01
N ILE A 551 -21.66 -7.57 22.71
CA ILE A 551 -22.79 -6.98 22.01
C ILE A 551 -23.68 -8.10 21.50
N ASP A 552 -24.85 -8.25 22.12
CA ASP A 552 -25.88 -9.21 21.67
C ASP A 552 -26.73 -8.53 20.59
N VAL A 553 -26.71 -9.06 19.37
CA VAL A 553 -27.36 -8.45 18.21
C VAL A 553 -28.42 -9.41 17.64
N VAL A 554 -29.56 -8.88 17.24
CA VAL A 554 -30.64 -9.66 16.58
C VAL A 554 -31.02 -8.99 15.26
N GLY A 555 -31.09 -9.77 14.18
CA GLY A 555 -31.52 -9.29 12.86
C GLY A 555 -30.60 -9.75 11.73
N SER A 556 -30.55 -9.01 10.64
CA SER A 556 -29.73 -9.35 9.46
C SER A 556 -28.70 -8.25 9.23
N ALA A 557 -27.41 -8.53 9.43
CA ALA A 557 -26.38 -7.50 9.35
C ALA A 557 -26.05 -7.13 7.90
N GLY A 558 -25.81 -5.84 7.66
CA GLY A 558 -25.28 -5.35 6.38
C GLY A 558 -23.84 -5.80 6.11
N GLN A 559 -23.29 -5.28 5.01
CA GLN A 559 -21.93 -5.56 4.58
C GLN A 559 -20.90 -5.17 5.66
N SER A 560 -19.81 -5.94 5.76
CA SER A 560 -18.65 -5.63 6.60
C SER A 560 -18.92 -5.65 8.12
N LEU A 561 -19.86 -6.48 8.59
CA LEU A 561 -20.06 -6.72 10.03
C LEU A 561 -18.73 -7.08 10.72
N GLY A 562 -18.35 -6.31 11.75
CA GLY A 562 -17.13 -6.55 12.52
C GLY A 562 -15.84 -6.34 11.70
N ALA A 563 -15.85 -5.49 10.69
CA ALA A 563 -14.62 -5.18 9.96
C ALA A 563 -13.59 -4.52 10.90
N TRP A 564 -12.37 -5.06 10.90
CA TRP A 564 -11.27 -4.73 11.80
C TRP A 564 -11.62 -4.75 13.29
N LEU A 565 -12.48 -5.69 13.72
CA LEU A 565 -12.91 -5.78 15.12
C LEU A 565 -11.71 -5.91 16.09
N ALA A 566 -11.60 -4.97 17.02
CA ALA A 566 -10.47 -4.86 17.95
C ALA A 566 -10.50 -5.91 19.08
N PRO A 567 -9.36 -6.22 19.73
CA PRO A 567 -9.29 -7.14 20.86
C PRO A 567 -10.22 -6.70 22.01
N GLY A 568 -10.88 -7.69 22.63
CA GLY A 568 -11.79 -7.49 23.76
C GLY A 568 -13.22 -7.11 23.38
N VAL A 569 -13.52 -6.96 22.09
CA VAL A 569 -14.88 -6.77 21.57
C VAL A 569 -15.44 -8.09 21.04
N THR A 570 -16.63 -8.46 21.49
CA THR A 570 -17.40 -9.62 21.02
C THR A 570 -18.72 -9.17 20.43
N ILE A 571 -19.00 -9.58 19.20
CA ILE A 571 -20.30 -9.42 18.54
C ILE A 571 -20.93 -10.81 18.44
N GLU A 572 -22.11 -10.98 19.06
CA GLU A 572 -22.91 -12.20 19.01
C GLU A 572 -24.22 -11.90 18.27
N LEU A 573 -24.34 -12.37 17.03
CA LEU A 573 -25.49 -12.12 16.17
C LEU A 573 -26.39 -13.36 16.10
N SER A 574 -27.64 -13.18 16.54
CA SER A 574 -28.74 -14.11 16.31
C SER A 574 -29.48 -13.72 15.04
N GLY A 575 -29.19 -14.39 13.92
CA GLY A 575 -29.63 -13.97 12.59
C GLY A 575 -28.69 -14.40 11.47
N ASP A 576 -28.50 -13.53 10.49
CA ASP A 576 -27.64 -13.72 9.31
C ASP A 576 -26.83 -12.45 8.99
N ALA A 577 -25.81 -12.55 8.15
CA ALA A 577 -25.01 -11.41 7.71
C ALA A 577 -24.65 -11.47 6.23
N ASN A 578 -24.50 -10.30 5.61
CA ASN A 578 -24.08 -10.18 4.21
C ASN A 578 -22.57 -10.45 4.02
N ASP A 579 -21.97 -9.99 2.92
CA ASP A 579 -20.56 -10.21 2.60
C ASP A 579 -19.62 -9.50 3.60
N TYR A 580 -18.36 -9.91 3.56
CA TYR A 580 -17.24 -9.27 4.26
C TYR A 580 -17.29 -9.33 5.80
N VAL A 581 -18.07 -10.26 6.39
CA VAL A 581 -18.06 -10.49 7.83
C VAL A 581 -16.64 -10.68 8.34
N GLY A 582 -16.24 -9.90 9.35
CA GLY A 582 -14.90 -9.96 9.94
C GLY A 582 -13.77 -9.61 8.96
N LYS A 583 -14.05 -8.83 7.91
CA LYS A 583 -13.01 -8.27 7.02
C LYS A 583 -11.90 -7.62 7.85
N GLY A 584 -10.66 -8.08 7.68
CA GLY A 584 -9.53 -7.58 8.44
C GLY A 584 -9.62 -7.79 9.96
N LEU A 585 -10.35 -8.82 10.44
CA LEU A 585 -10.50 -9.12 11.87
C LEU A 585 -9.16 -8.97 12.63
N SER A 586 -9.16 -8.19 13.72
CA SER A 586 -7.96 -7.65 14.37
C SER A 586 -7.88 -7.94 15.88
N GLY A 587 -8.53 -9.00 16.33
CA GLY A 587 -8.43 -9.56 17.68
C GLY A 587 -9.76 -9.77 18.36
N GLY A 588 -10.84 -9.17 17.83
CA GLY A 588 -12.19 -9.36 18.35
C GLY A 588 -12.76 -10.76 18.08
N ARG A 589 -13.95 -11.02 18.66
CA ARG A 589 -14.70 -12.25 18.48
C ARG A 589 -16.02 -11.99 17.74
N ILE A 590 -16.33 -12.79 16.73
CA ILE A 590 -17.61 -12.75 16.01
C ILE A 590 -18.30 -14.11 16.15
N ILE A 591 -19.54 -14.11 16.61
CA ILE A 591 -20.35 -15.32 16.75
C ILE A 591 -21.64 -15.07 15.96
N ILE A 592 -21.98 -15.96 15.02
CA ILE A 592 -23.22 -15.84 14.25
C ILE A 592 -23.93 -17.20 14.24
N ALA A 593 -25.18 -17.20 14.68
CA ALA A 593 -26.03 -18.37 14.71
C ALA A 593 -27.47 -17.98 14.33
N PRO A 594 -28.24 -18.88 13.70
CA PRO A 594 -29.63 -18.59 13.39
C PRO A 594 -30.43 -18.39 14.68
N PRO A 595 -31.56 -17.64 14.63
CA PRO A 595 -32.48 -17.53 15.77
C PRO A 595 -32.90 -18.91 16.29
N LYS A 596 -33.09 -19.05 17.60
CA LYS A 596 -33.36 -20.34 18.24
C LYS A 596 -34.65 -21.01 17.75
N GLU A 597 -35.59 -20.19 17.28
CA GLU A 597 -36.87 -20.57 16.69
C GLU A 597 -36.77 -21.05 15.23
N SER A 598 -35.59 -20.96 14.61
CA SER A 598 -35.38 -21.40 13.23
C SER A 598 -35.60 -22.91 13.08
N THR A 599 -36.33 -23.31 12.03
CA THR A 599 -36.73 -24.72 11.81
C THR A 599 -35.90 -25.45 10.76
N PHE A 600 -35.03 -24.75 10.03
CA PHE A 600 -34.16 -25.34 9.01
C PHE A 600 -32.85 -25.85 9.63
N ALA A 601 -32.20 -26.80 8.95
CA ALA A 601 -30.85 -27.26 9.32
C ALA A 601 -29.84 -26.17 8.98
N ALA A 602 -29.11 -25.65 9.97
CA ALA A 602 -28.22 -24.51 9.79
C ALA A 602 -27.05 -24.87 8.86
N GLU A 603 -26.53 -26.08 9.01
CA GLU A 603 -25.43 -26.66 8.24
C GLU A 603 -25.70 -26.85 6.74
N GLU A 604 -26.97 -26.72 6.32
CA GLU A 604 -27.39 -26.81 4.90
C GLU A 604 -27.71 -25.43 4.29
N ASN A 605 -27.55 -24.34 5.06
CA ASN A 605 -27.99 -23.00 4.66
C ASN A 605 -26.89 -21.96 4.82
N ILE A 606 -26.86 -20.98 3.90
CA ILE A 606 -25.94 -19.85 3.97
C ILE A 606 -26.36 -18.94 5.11
N ILE A 607 -25.42 -18.64 6.02
CA ILE A 607 -25.61 -17.71 7.14
C ILE A 607 -24.75 -16.45 7.01
N ILE A 608 -23.63 -16.54 6.29
CA ILE A 608 -22.76 -15.40 5.98
C ILE A 608 -22.44 -15.33 4.48
N GLY A 609 -22.34 -14.11 3.96
CA GLY A 609 -22.01 -13.84 2.57
C GLY A 609 -20.57 -14.18 2.19
N ASN A 610 -20.16 -13.63 1.04
CA ASN A 610 -18.88 -13.88 0.41
C ASN A 610 -17.73 -13.20 1.15
N VAL A 611 -16.51 -13.70 0.93
CA VAL A 611 -15.27 -12.98 1.26
C VAL A 611 -15.17 -12.65 2.77
N ALA A 612 -15.83 -13.45 3.61
CA ALA A 612 -15.72 -13.34 5.05
C ALA A 612 -14.28 -13.61 5.51
N LEU A 613 -13.84 -12.86 6.52
CA LEU A 613 -12.49 -12.88 7.11
C LEU A 613 -11.37 -12.52 6.12
N TYR A 614 -11.69 -11.71 5.09
CA TYR A 614 -10.71 -11.27 4.11
C TYR A 614 -9.53 -10.54 4.79
N GLY A 615 -8.34 -11.10 4.64
CA GLY A 615 -7.11 -10.48 5.12
C GLY A 615 -6.97 -10.42 6.64
N ALA A 616 -7.77 -11.16 7.41
CA ALA A 616 -7.79 -11.08 8.87
C ALA A 616 -6.40 -11.28 9.51
N THR A 617 -6.06 -10.51 10.55
CA THR A 617 -4.74 -10.49 11.22
C THR A 617 -4.81 -10.62 12.75
N ALA A 618 -5.92 -11.12 13.30
CA ALA A 618 -6.09 -12.16 14.34
C ALA A 618 -7.48 -12.01 15.00
N GLY A 619 -7.89 -12.91 15.88
CA GLY A 619 -9.25 -12.92 16.47
C GLY A 619 -9.96 -14.27 16.24
N GLU A 620 -11.17 -14.41 16.77
CA GLU A 620 -11.94 -15.66 16.71
C GLU A 620 -13.29 -15.45 16.01
N ALA A 621 -13.73 -16.41 15.19
CA ALA A 621 -15.04 -16.34 14.57
C ALA A 621 -15.76 -17.70 14.49
N TYR A 622 -17.03 -17.75 14.88
CA TYR A 622 -17.82 -18.99 14.96
C TYR A 622 -19.15 -18.84 14.22
N PHE A 623 -19.34 -19.63 13.18
CA PHE A 623 -20.47 -19.50 12.26
C PHE A 623 -21.27 -20.80 12.20
N ARG A 624 -22.48 -20.79 12.76
CA ARG A 624 -23.40 -21.93 12.71
C ARG A 624 -24.22 -21.89 11.42
N GLY A 625 -23.59 -22.36 10.35
CA GLY A 625 -24.13 -22.46 9.01
C GLY A 625 -23.04 -22.38 7.96
N MET A 626 -23.43 -22.28 6.69
CA MET A 626 -22.50 -22.20 5.57
C MET A 626 -22.06 -20.75 5.30
N ALA A 627 -20.78 -20.60 4.94
CA ALA A 627 -20.28 -19.38 4.31
C ALA A 627 -20.39 -19.50 2.78
N ALA A 628 -20.60 -18.37 2.11
CA ALA A 628 -20.57 -18.32 0.65
C ALA A 628 -19.12 -18.38 0.10
N GLU A 629 -18.86 -17.73 -1.03
CA GLU A 629 -17.61 -17.84 -1.78
C GLU A 629 -16.42 -17.18 -1.07
N ARG A 630 -15.20 -17.67 -1.31
CA ARG A 630 -13.94 -17.04 -0.84
C ARG A 630 -13.82 -16.86 0.67
N PHE A 631 -14.43 -17.74 1.44
CA PHE A 631 -14.28 -17.77 2.89
C PHE A 631 -12.80 -17.82 3.30
N CYS A 632 -12.38 -16.95 4.22
CA CYS A 632 -10.99 -16.84 4.69
C CYS A 632 -9.96 -16.54 3.59
N VAL A 633 -10.36 -15.87 2.49
CA VAL A 633 -9.40 -15.41 1.49
C VAL A 633 -8.35 -14.52 2.14
N ARG A 634 -7.07 -14.77 1.89
CA ARG A 634 -5.94 -14.04 2.48
C ARG A 634 -5.90 -14.04 4.03
N ASN A 635 -6.61 -14.94 4.73
CA ASN A 635 -6.52 -15.03 6.20
C ASN A 635 -5.06 -15.19 6.65
N SER A 636 -4.65 -14.36 7.60
CA SER A 636 -3.27 -14.22 8.08
C SER A 636 -3.17 -14.37 9.60
N GLY A 637 -4.24 -14.82 10.28
CA GLY A 637 -4.16 -15.06 11.73
C GLY A 637 -5.46 -15.42 12.44
N ALA A 638 -6.63 -15.28 11.83
CA ALA A 638 -7.89 -15.58 12.50
C ALA A 638 -8.06 -17.09 12.75
N ARG A 639 -8.68 -17.42 13.89
CA ARG A 639 -9.14 -18.77 14.24
C ARG A 639 -10.65 -18.85 14.01
N THR A 640 -11.14 -19.81 13.25
CA THR A 640 -12.57 -19.86 12.93
C THR A 640 -13.11 -21.26 12.72
N VAL A 641 -14.40 -21.42 13.00
CA VAL A 641 -15.18 -22.64 12.72
C VAL A 641 -16.43 -22.27 11.93
N VAL A 642 -16.70 -23.03 10.86
CA VAL A 642 -17.85 -22.87 9.97
C VAL A 642 -18.41 -24.23 9.57
N GLU A 643 -19.69 -24.33 9.22
CA GLU A 643 -20.38 -25.61 8.92
C GLU A 643 -20.45 -25.94 7.43
N GLY A 644 -19.83 -25.12 6.58
CA GLY A 644 -19.66 -25.38 5.15
C GLY A 644 -19.15 -24.13 4.44
N VAL A 645 -18.54 -24.30 3.27
CA VAL A 645 -18.00 -23.17 2.49
C VAL A 645 -18.28 -23.32 1.00
N GLY A 646 -18.49 -22.20 0.30
CA GLY A 646 -18.56 -22.12 -1.16
C GLY A 646 -17.23 -22.35 -1.87
N ASP A 647 -17.14 -21.99 -3.16
CA ASP A 647 -15.89 -22.12 -3.92
C ASP A 647 -14.82 -21.14 -3.41
N HIS A 648 -13.56 -21.47 -3.72
CA HIS A 648 -12.39 -20.65 -3.41
C HIS A 648 -12.17 -20.39 -1.91
N GLY A 649 -12.72 -21.23 -1.02
CA GLY A 649 -12.40 -21.17 0.40
C GLY A 649 -10.90 -21.30 0.64
N LEU A 650 -10.38 -20.58 1.63
CA LEU A 650 -8.95 -20.54 2.01
C LEU A 650 -8.01 -20.01 0.91
N GLU A 651 -8.57 -19.41 -0.15
CA GLU A 651 -7.77 -18.88 -1.26
C GLU A 651 -6.73 -17.89 -0.73
N TYR A 652 -5.48 -18.08 -1.12
CA TYR A 652 -4.36 -17.30 -0.64
C TYR A 652 -4.19 -17.30 0.89
N MET A 653 -4.69 -18.19 1.74
CA MET A 653 -4.43 -18.08 3.20
C MET A 653 -2.90 -18.13 3.55
N THR A 654 -2.40 -17.26 4.44
CA THR A 654 -0.98 -17.26 4.95
C THR A 654 -0.84 -17.56 6.43
N GLY A 655 -1.94 -17.60 7.18
CA GLY A 655 -1.90 -17.84 8.62
C GLY A 655 -3.30 -18.05 9.19
N GLY A 656 -3.36 -18.44 10.46
CA GLY A 656 -4.62 -18.73 11.15
C GLY A 656 -4.94 -20.23 11.24
N ARG A 657 -6.12 -20.52 11.79
CA ARG A 657 -6.67 -21.87 12.00
C ARG A 657 -8.12 -21.90 11.55
N VAL A 658 -8.45 -22.76 10.61
CA VAL A 658 -9.82 -22.84 10.06
C VAL A 658 -10.35 -24.25 10.21
N VAL A 659 -11.51 -24.40 10.83
CA VAL A 659 -12.22 -25.68 10.90
C VAL A 659 -13.49 -25.60 10.05
N ILE A 660 -13.66 -26.56 9.14
CA ILE A 660 -14.85 -26.66 8.28
C ILE A 660 -15.56 -27.96 8.63
N LEU A 661 -16.75 -27.86 9.21
CA LEU A 661 -17.55 -28.99 9.72
C LEU A 661 -18.52 -29.58 8.70
N GLY A 662 -18.41 -29.20 7.43
CA GLY A 662 -19.29 -29.67 6.36
C GLY A 662 -18.68 -29.51 4.96
N PRO A 663 -19.52 -29.43 3.91
CA PRO A 663 -19.06 -29.48 2.53
C PRO A 663 -18.19 -28.27 2.14
N THR A 664 -17.30 -28.49 1.18
CA THR A 664 -16.42 -27.46 0.59
C THR A 664 -16.72 -27.28 -0.89
N GLY A 665 -16.62 -26.06 -1.40
CA GLY A 665 -16.67 -25.78 -2.83
C GLY A 665 -15.34 -25.99 -3.56
N ARG A 666 -15.34 -25.75 -4.86
CA ARG A 666 -14.22 -25.97 -5.79
C ARG A 666 -13.04 -25.05 -5.50
N ASN A 667 -11.87 -25.48 -5.95
CA ASN A 667 -10.61 -24.72 -5.89
C ASN A 667 -10.25 -24.27 -4.44
N LEU A 668 -10.64 -25.07 -3.45
CA LEU A 668 -10.30 -24.86 -2.05
C LEU A 668 -8.77 -24.80 -1.88
N ALA A 669 -8.28 -23.86 -1.06
CA ALA A 669 -6.87 -23.66 -0.71
C ALA A 669 -5.95 -23.25 -1.88
N ALA A 670 -6.51 -22.77 -3.00
CA ALA A 670 -5.71 -22.24 -4.10
C ALA A 670 -4.82 -21.07 -3.64
N GLY A 671 -3.51 -21.14 -3.91
CA GLY A 671 -2.57 -20.11 -3.47
C GLY A 671 -2.31 -20.05 -1.95
N MET A 672 -2.86 -20.98 -1.16
CA MET A 672 -2.63 -21.06 0.28
C MET A 672 -1.14 -21.33 0.54
N SER A 673 -0.48 -20.40 1.22
CA SER A 673 0.97 -20.41 1.46
C SER A 673 1.35 -20.43 2.95
N GLY A 674 0.37 -20.36 3.86
CA GLY A 674 0.56 -20.61 5.28
C GLY A 674 -0.75 -20.81 6.04
N GLY A 675 -0.65 -21.24 7.30
CA GLY A 675 -1.79 -21.60 8.15
C GLY A 675 -2.16 -23.08 8.07
N VAL A 676 -3.18 -23.48 8.84
CA VAL A 676 -3.68 -24.86 8.90
C VAL A 676 -5.20 -24.83 8.81
N ALA A 677 -5.77 -25.71 8.01
CA ALA A 677 -7.20 -25.97 7.99
C ALA A 677 -7.52 -27.44 8.29
N PHE A 678 -8.59 -27.67 9.04
CA PHE A 678 -9.13 -28.99 9.34
C PHE A 678 -10.51 -29.10 8.70
N VAL A 679 -10.68 -30.06 7.80
CA VAL A 679 -11.92 -30.26 7.05
C VAL A 679 -12.54 -31.58 7.45
N PHE A 680 -13.78 -31.56 7.91
CA PHE A 680 -14.58 -32.76 8.14
C PHE A 680 -15.00 -33.33 6.78
N ALA A 681 -14.38 -34.44 6.37
CA ALA A 681 -14.50 -35.01 5.04
C ALA A 681 -14.84 -36.51 5.10
N PRO A 682 -16.09 -36.87 5.44
CA PRO A 682 -16.56 -38.26 5.38
C PRO A 682 -16.42 -38.85 3.98
N ASP A 683 -16.60 -38.03 2.93
CA ASP A 683 -16.25 -38.35 1.55
C ASP A 683 -14.94 -37.66 1.14
N ARG A 684 -13.84 -38.41 1.20
CA ARG A 684 -12.50 -37.92 0.88
C ARG A 684 -12.30 -37.66 -0.62
N ASP A 685 -13.02 -38.35 -1.49
CA ASP A 685 -12.87 -38.18 -2.93
C ASP A 685 -13.44 -36.83 -3.36
N THR A 686 -14.58 -36.43 -2.80
CA THR A 686 -15.15 -35.09 -3.01
C THR A 686 -14.21 -33.99 -2.54
N LEU A 687 -13.63 -34.08 -1.33
CA LEU A 687 -12.66 -33.10 -0.86
C LEU A 687 -11.45 -33.02 -1.80
N ARG A 688 -10.92 -34.17 -2.24
CA ARG A 688 -9.77 -34.23 -3.13
C ARG A 688 -10.05 -33.58 -4.49
N LEU A 689 -11.27 -33.73 -5.03
CA LEU A 689 -11.69 -33.09 -6.28
C LEU A 689 -11.83 -31.57 -6.14
N ASN A 690 -12.29 -31.12 -4.96
CA ASN A 690 -12.52 -29.72 -4.68
C ASN A 690 -11.25 -28.95 -4.29
N CYS A 691 -10.22 -29.64 -3.78
CA CYS A 691 -9.00 -29.00 -3.31
C CYS A 691 -7.96 -28.78 -4.42
N ASN A 692 -7.39 -27.57 -4.46
CA ASN A 692 -6.27 -27.25 -5.34
C ASN A 692 -4.94 -27.67 -4.67
N LEU A 693 -4.33 -28.74 -5.18
CA LEU A 693 -3.13 -29.36 -4.61
C LEU A 693 -1.80 -28.77 -5.12
N GLU A 694 -1.82 -27.60 -5.76
CA GLU A 694 -0.60 -26.96 -6.29
C GLU A 694 0.41 -26.69 -5.17
N LEU A 695 -0.05 -26.10 -4.06
CA LEU A 695 0.79 -25.68 -2.93
C LEU A 695 0.55 -26.47 -1.64
N VAL A 696 -0.59 -27.14 -1.50
CA VAL A 696 -1.02 -27.81 -0.26
C VAL A 696 -0.99 -29.33 -0.37
N GLU A 697 -0.94 -29.97 0.80
CA GLU A 697 -1.10 -31.41 0.98
C GLU A 697 -2.31 -31.71 1.86
N LEU A 698 -2.90 -32.89 1.63
CA LEU A 698 -4.01 -33.43 2.41
C LEU A 698 -3.46 -34.54 3.30
N GLU A 699 -3.51 -34.34 4.61
CA GLU A 699 -2.90 -35.21 5.61
C GLU A 699 -3.94 -35.69 6.63
N PRO A 700 -3.77 -36.86 7.25
CA PRO A 700 -4.56 -37.24 8.41
C PRO A 700 -4.21 -36.38 9.64
N VAL A 701 -5.17 -36.22 10.55
CA VAL A 701 -4.96 -35.52 11.83
C VAL A 701 -4.44 -36.53 12.86
N GLU A 702 -3.10 -36.60 13.02
CA GLU A 702 -2.45 -37.65 13.82
C GLU A 702 -1.63 -37.11 15.00
N THR A 703 -1.14 -35.87 14.94
CA THR A 703 -0.33 -35.32 16.03
C THR A 703 -1.21 -34.95 17.22
N THR A 704 -0.70 -35.13 18.44
CA THR A 704 -1.42 -34.76 19.66
C THR A 704 -1.81 -33.28 19.65
N GLU A 705 -0.92 -32.42 19.18
CA GLU A 705 -1.14 -30.97 19.10
C GLU A 705 -2.27 -30.62 18.13
N ASP A 706 -2.33 -31.26 16.95
CA ASP A 706 -3.41 -31.01 15.99
C ASP A 706 -4.76 -31.52 16.53
N ILE A 707 -4.77 -32.67 17.19
CA ILE A 707 -5.99 -33.28 17.77
C ILE A 707 -6.55 -32.38 18.88
N GLU A 708 -5.69 -31.88 19.77
CA GLU A 708 -6.09 -30.99 20.87
C GLU A 708 -6.60 -29.65 20.34
N GLU A 709 -5.90 -29.02 19.38
CA GLU A 709 -6.31 -27.75 18.79
C GLU A 709 -7.66 -27.87 18.05
N LEU A 710 -7.83 -28.92 17.25
CA LEU A 710 -9.08 -29.19 16.55
C LEU A 710 -10.24 -29.37 17.54
N LYS A 711 -10.02 -30.15 18.60
CA LYS A 711 -11.06 -30.40 19.61
C LYS A 711 -11.43 -29.12 20.36
N GLU A 712 -10.47 -28.30 20.74
CA GLU A 712 -10.70 -26.99 21.38
C GLU A 712 -11.58 -26.08 20.51
N LEU A 713 -11.25 -25.97 19.22
CA LEU A 713 -12.00 -25.11 18.29
C LEU A 713 -13.45 -25.57 18.13
N ILE A 714 -13.68 -26.88 18.01
CA ILE A 714 -15.03 -27.45 17.90
C ILE A 714 -15.81 -27.30 19.21
N GLN A 715 -15.16 -27.45 20.37
CA GLN A 715 -15.76 -27.20 21.68
C GLN A 715 -16.25 -25.76 21.80
N LYS A 716 -15.37 -24.79 21.49
CA LYS A 716 -15.76 -23.36 21.48
C LYS A 716 -16.91 -23.09 20.51
N HIS A 717 -16.89 -23.70 19.32
CA HIS A 717 -17.99 -23.56 18.36
C HIS A 717 -19.32 -24.08 18.93
N ALA A 718 -19.32 -25.25 19.56
CA ALA A 718 -20.50 -25.81 20.23
C ALA A 718 -20.99 -24.91 21.37
N GLU A 719 -20.08 -24.42 22.21
CA GLU A 719 -20.39 -23.55 23.36
C GLU A 719 -20.97 -22.20 22.93
N TYR A 720 -20.37 -21.55 21.94
CA TYR A 720 -20.78 -20.21 21.50
C TYR A 720 -22.02 -20.22 20.60
N THR A 721 -22.22 -21.25 19.78
CA THR A 721 -23.29 -21.25 18.77
C THR A 721 -24.43 -22.22 19.06
N GLY A 722 -24.24 -23.15 20.02
CA GLY A 722 -25.16 -24.27 20.24
C GLY A 722 -25.26 -25.20 19.03
N SER A 723 -24.19 -25.30 18.22
CA SER A 723 -24.15 -26.14 17.01
C SER A 723 -24.38 -27.62 17.32
N THR A 724 -25.42 -28.18 16.73
CA THR A 724 -25.76 -29.61 16.81
C THR A 724 -24.71 -30.48 16.09
N VAL A 725 -24.14 -29.98 14.99
CA VAL A 725 -23.06 -30.66 14.26
C VAL A 725 -21.82 -30.79 15.13
N ALA A 726 -21.39 -29.70 15.76
CA ALA A 726 -20.24 -29.70 16.65
C ALA A 726 -20.45 -30.61 17.86
N SER A 727 -21.62 -30.52 18.52
CA SER A 727 -21.96 -31.42 19.64
C SER A 727 -21.92 -32.89 19.22
N SER A 728 -22.50 -33.25 18.07
CA SER A 728 -22.48 -34.63 17.57
C SER A 728 -21.07 -35.15 17.30
N ILE A 729 -20.19 -34.31 16.72
CA ILE A 729 -18.80 -34.65 16.46
C ILE A 729 -18.04 -34.88 17.77
N LEU A 730 -18.27 -34.04 18.79
CA LEU A 730 -17.63 -34.15 20.10
C LEU A 730 -18.10 -35.39 20.88
N GLU A 731 -19.39 -35.72 20.81
CA GLU A 731 -19.95 -36.93 21.43
C GLU A 731 -19.40 -38.21 20.79
N SER A 732 -19.17 -38.19 19.47
CA SER A 732 -18.65 -39.32 18.68
C SER A 732 -17.19 -39.10 18.23
N TRP A 733 -16.36 -38.51 19.10
CA TRP A 733 -15.02 -38.03 18.75
C TRP A 733 -14.12 -39.10 18.13
N GLU A 734 -14.04 -40.29 18.74
CA GLU A 734 -13.18 -41.37 18.24
C GLU A 734 -13.58 -41.86 16.84
N GLN A 735 -14.86 -41.76 16.48
CA GLN A 735 -15.37 -42.13 15.15
C GLN A 735 -15.23 -41.00 14.13
N SER A 736 -15.28 -39.76 14.61
CA SER A 736 -15.25 -38.56 13.76
C SER A 736 -13.83 -38.13 13.42
N LEU A 737 -12.88 -38.29 14.34
CA LEU A 737 -11.48 -37.88 14.14
C LEU A 737 -10.84 -38.44 12.86
N PRO A 738 -10.99 -39.74 12.50
CA PRO A 738 -10.44 -40.27 11.25
C PRO A 738 -11.05 -39.67 9.96
N GLN A 739 -12.18 -38.96 10.08
CA GLN A 739 -12.86 -38.31 8.96
C GLN A 739 -12.37 -36.88 8.74
N PHE A 740 -11.57 -36.33 9.67
CA PHE A 740 -10.92 -35.05 9.45
C PHE A 740 -9.67 -35.18 8.57
N VAL A 741 -9.50 -34.17 7.71
CA VAL A 741 -8.32 -34.00 6.86
C VAL A 741 -7.68 -32.66 7.19
N LYS A 742 -6.38 -32.69 7.46
CA LYS A 742 -5.54 -31.51 7.59
C LYS A 742 -5.12 -31.04 6.20
N VAL A 743 -5.35 -29.76 5.91
CA VAL A 743 -4.89 -29.07 4.70
C VAL A 743 -3.77 -28.11 5.09
N MET A 744 -2.58 -28.35 4.56
CA MET A 744 -1.39 -27.57 4.94
C MET A 744 -0.44 -27.32 3.74
N PRO A 745 0.11 -26.11 3.57
CA PRO A 745 1.08 -25.81 2.51
C PRO A 745 2.44 -26.46 2.74
N ARG A 746 3.06 -26.97 1.66
CA ARG A 746 4.39 -27.61 1.70
C ARG A 746 5.49 -26.67 2.18
N ASP A 747 5.50 -25.45 1.65
CA ASP A 747 6.50 -24.44 1.98
C ASP A 747 6.38 -23.94 3.42
N TYR A 748 5.14 -23.84 3.92
CA TYR A 748 4.88 -23.52 5.32
C TYR A 748 5.38 -24.63 6.26
N LYS A 749 5.09 -25.89 5.92
CA LYS A 749 5.58 -27.06 6.65
C LYS A 749 7.11 -27.11 6.69
N ARG A 750 7.78 -26.86 5.55
CA ARG A 750 9.24 -26.74 5.48
C ARG A 750 9.73 -25.63 6.40
N ALA A 751 9.16 -24.43 6.31
CA ALA A 751 9.58 -23.29 7.12
C ALA A 751 9.41 -23.54 8.62
N LEU A 752 8.33 -24.20 9.05
CA LEU A 752 8.13 -24.56 10.46
C LEU A 752 9.17 -25.58 10.95
N ALA A 753 9.54 -26.57 10.12
CA ALA A 753 10.58 -27.53 10.46
C ALA A 753 11.95 -26.86 10.60
N GLU A 754 12.33 -26.00 9.64
CA GLU A 754 13.57 -25.21 9.69
C GLU A 754 13.62 -24.31 10.93
N MET A 755 12.49 -23.67 11.28
CA MET A 755 12.39 -22.84 12.49
C MET A 755 12.53 -23.66 13.78
N ALA A 756 11.94 -24.86 13.83
CA ALA A 756 12.07 -25.76 14.98
C ALA A 756 13.53 -26.20 15.18
N GLU A 757 14.21 -26.60 14.10
CA GLU A 757 15.63 -26.95 14.12
C GLU A 757 16.52 -25.77 14.57
N GLU A 758 16.29 -24.56 14.05
CA GLU A 758 17.00 -23.35 14.49
C GLU A 758 16.81 -23.08 15.99
N SER A 759 15.59 -23.25 16.51
CA SER A 759 15.31 -23.06 17.93
C SER A 759 16.02 -24.10 18.80
N GLU A 760 16.05 -25.37 18.41
CA GLU A 760 16.78 -26.42 19.14
C GLU A 760 18.29 -26.18 19.14
N VAL A 761 18.88 -25.79 18.00
CA VAL A 761 20.32 -25.46 17.92
C VAL A 761 20.67 -24.25 18.79
N SER A 762 19.79 -23.24 18.86
CA SER A 762 19.98 -22.05 19.69
C SER A 762 19.87 -22.31 21.20
N VAL A 763 19.14 -23.36 21.60
CA VAL A 763 19.03 -23.81 22.99
C VAL A 763 20.23 -24.68 23.39
N VAL A 764 20.83 -25.41 22.45
CA VAL A 764 22.04 -26.22 22.68
C VAL A 764 23.33 -25.39 22.69
N THR A 765 23.32 -24.19 22.10
CA THR A 765 24.48 -23.28 22.03
C THR A 765 24.47 -22.15 23.07
N LYS A 766 23.45 -22.08 23.94
CA LYS A 766 23.43 -21.28 25.17
C LYS A 766 23.66 -22.18 26.38
#